data_AF-Q74CX0-F1
#
_entry.id   AF-Q74CX0-F1
#
_cell.length_a   1.000
_cell.length_b   1.000
_cell.length_c   1.000
_cell.angle_alpha   90.00
_cell.angle_beta   90.00
_cell.angle_gamma   90.00
#
_symmetry.space_group_name_H-M   'P 1'
#
loop_
_entity.id
_entity.type
_entity.pdbx_description
1 polymer ?
#
loop_
_entity_poly.entity_id
_entity_poly.type
_entity_poly.pdbx_seq_one_letter_code
_entity_poly.pdbx_strand_id
1 'polypeptide(L)'
;MSMQVTSLKAKFISVIVLISLAVGGLTLFAFDTSTSGIIDDLALRFATKEALLEKNKVISVIEREVALARMMARDVTLRHWASDEGNRELQRAAFAELENYRTLYRDKSFFIALAASNHYYVYDKRNGHGRVEMVTLDGSKPHDRWFFEGLRSIDDYALNLDYNATLQEIKVWFNAAMTDGSGRKIGICGGGITISDFLNQVVHTRQKGLSTILMDRAGVVQAHEDRKVVEHNANTRDVDRKITIFTLMGDPAREAQVRGAIESLAAGRSEVEAFPVRFGGKSYLMAISFLEGMGWFNVVLVDVSRVISMKQFLPIIAVMSLSLLLGILAIGFLINRMVLTPLGRLSAASREIAAGRYDISLPVTGRDELGELTGSFNAMSAMVLDHTTNLEARVRERTDELSAANRLLEDSQRRIMESITYARMIQTSILPDRESLERCLGDHFILYRPKEPVGGDFYYLREFPDHFLLAVIDCTGHGIPGAFMTMTVNAVLNHVVDVCCNDDPSRILAELNRVLRNTLHLRDVDAGLDIALCMVERRAGRLTFAGAGLPLVLVSGGEVREVRGDHQRVGYKGSRIDYRYTNHVLTPAAGDSCYLTTDGLLDEPGGVKGYGFGSERLRMILADHAHLAMPAQAEAVEAALDAYRGDHRQRDDITLAGFRF
;
A
#
# COMPACT_ATOMS: atom_id res chain seq x y z
N MET A 1 3.25 -18.87 -7.74
CA MET A 1 4.11 -17.67 -7.64
C MET A 1 3.48 -16.76 -6.59
N SER A 2 3.84 -16.93 -5.32
CA SER A 2 3.29 -16.12 -4.22
C SER A 2 4.05 -14.81 -4.15
N MET A 3 3.36 -13.69 -4.41
CA MET A 3 3.90 -12.37 -4.12
C MET A 3 4.10 -12.27 -2.60
N GLN A 4 5.37 -12.33 -2.17
CA GLN A 4 5.75 -11.98 -0.80
C GLN A 4 5.26 -10.55 -0.54
N VAL A 5 4.27 -10.42 0.35
CA VAL A 5 3.88 -9.13 0.92
C VAL A 5 5.05 -8.66 1.77
N THR A 6 6.00 -7.96 1.16
CA THR A 6 7.05 -7.25 1.86
C THR A 6 6.40 -6.27 2.84
N SER A 7 6.78 -6.36 4.11
CA SER A 7 6.21 -5.52 5.17
C SER A 7 6.34 -4.04 4.80
N LEU A 8 5.39 -3.20 5.25
CA LEU A 8 5.42 -1.76 4.99
C LEU A 8 6.77 -1.13 5.37
N LYS A 9 7.39 -1.65 6.44
CA LYS A 9 8.75 -1.31 6.88
C LYS A 9 9.80 -1.61 5.82
N ALA A 10 9.78 -2.79 5.20
CA ALA A 10 10.71 -3.15 4.14
C ALA A 10 10.54 -2.25 2.90
N LYS A 11 9.31 -1.90 2.54
CA LYS A 11 9.03 -0.99 1.41
C LYS A 11 9.58 0.42 1.65
N PHE A 12 9.31 1.01 2.82
CA PHE A 12 9.82 2.35 3.16
C PHE A 12 11.34 2.40 3.19
N ILE A 13 12.00 1.41 3.83
CA ILE A 13 13.46 1.34 3.88
C ILE A 13 14.03 1.22 2.45
N SER A 14 13.43 0.38 1.61
CA SER A 14 13.89 0.20 0.22
C SER A 14 13.81 1.50 -0.58
N VAL A 15 12.74 2.28 -0.45
CA VAL A 15 12.58 3.58 -1.13
C VAL A 15 13.62 4.59 -0.65
N ILE A 16 13.86 4.69 0.67
CA ILE A 16 14.87 5.61 1.23
C ILE A 16 16.26 5.25 0.72
N VAL A 17 16.61 3.96 0.73
CA VAL A 17 17.91 3.49 0.23
C VAL A 17 18.04 3.79 -1.26
N LEU A 18 17.00 3.54 -2.07
CA LEU A 18 17.01 3.82 -3.50
C LEU A 18 17.21 5.32 -3.81
N ILE A 19 16.46 6.19 -3.14
CA ILE A 19 16.59 7.65 -3.29
C ILE A 19 17.99 8.10 -2.85
N SER A 20 18.48 7.60 -1.72
CA SER A 20 19.79 7.99 -1.19
C SER A 20 20.94 7.52 -2.10
N LEU A 21 20.82 6.35 -2.72
CA LEU A 21 21.77 5.86 -3.72
C LEU A 21 21.74 6.70 -4.99
N ALA A 22 20.56 7.12 -5.46
CA ALA A 22 20.42 7.99 -6.61
C ALA A 22 21.06 9.37 -6.36
N VAL A 23 20.77 9.98 -5.21
CA VAL A 23 21.38 11.26 -4.80
C VAL A 23 22.89 11.10 -4.61
N GLY A 24 23.35 10.02 -3.96
CA GLY A 24 24.76 9.72 -3.79
C GLY A 24 25.50 9.57 -5.12
N GLY A 25 24.92 8.83 -6.08
CA GLY A 25 25.47 8.67 -7.42
C GLY A 25 25.56 10.01 -8.18
N LEU A 26 24.50 10.83 -8.14
CA LEU A 26 24.49 12.15 -8.76
C LEU A 26 25.56 13.07 -8.14
N THR A 27 25.72 13.00 -6.81
CA THR A 27 26.71 13.81 -6.09
C THR A 27 28.14 13.40 -6.45
N LEU A 28 28.41 12.09 -6.55
CA LEU A 28 29.72 11.58 -6.99
C LEU A 28 30.02 11.98 -8.43
N PHE A 29 29.03 11.92 -9.32
CA PHE A 29 29.18 12.36 -10.71
C PHE A 29 29.49 13.87 -10.80
N ALA A 30 28.78 14.69 -10.04
CA ALA A 30 29.04 16.13 -9.96
C ALA A 30 30.43 16.43 -9.37
N PHE A 31 30.84 15.68 -8.35
CA PHE A 31 32.17 15.80 -7.75
C PHE A 31 33.29 15.45 -8.75
N ASP A 32 33.14 14.36 -9.48
CA ASP A 32 34.11 13.93 -10.50
C ASP A 32 34.26 14.96 -11.63
N THR A 33 33.11 15.44 -12.14
CA THR A 33 33.08 16.49 -13.18
C THR A 33 33.71 17.79 -12.70
N SER A 34 33.37 18.23 -11.49
CA SER A 34 33.91 19.47 -10.91
C SER A 34 35.40 19.36 -10.58
N THR A 35 35.84 18.23 -10.05
CA THR A 35 37.24 18.01 -9.67
C THR A 35 38.13 18.02 -10.90
N SER A 36 37.70 17.37 -11.99
CA SER A 36 38.45 17.36 -13.25
C SER A 36 38.68 18.77 -13.81
N GLY A 37 37.64 19.62 -13.82
CA GLY A 37 37.77 21.02 -14.25
C GLY A 37 38.69 21.86 -13.36
N ILE A 38 38.66 21.65 -12.04
CA ILE A 38 39.56 22.34 -11.09
C ILE A 38 41.02 21.90 -11.29
N ILE A 39 41.25 20.61 -11.51
CA ILE A 39 42.61 20.07 -11.75
C ILE A 39 43.22 20.71 -13.00
N ASP A 40 42.46 20.83 -14.09
CA ASP A 40 42.94 21.40 -15.34
C ASP A 40 43.30 22.90 -15.20
N ASP A 41 42.44 23.71 -14.56
CA ASP A 41 42.71 25.14 -14.31
C ASP A 41 43.92 25.32 -13.37
N LEU A 42 44.00 24.52 -12.29
CA LEU A 42 45.10 24.59 -11.36
C LEU A 42 46.42 24.17 -12.02
N ALA A 43 46.40 23.13 -12.86
CA ALA A 43 47.56 22.69 -13.61
C ALA A 43 48.06 23.80 -14.55
N LEU A 44 47.16 24.50 -15.25
CA LEU A 44 47.49 25.61 -16.14
C LEU A 44 48.13 26.78 -15.41
N ARG A 45 47.56 27.19 -14.28
CA ARG A 45 48.15 28.23 -13.42
C ARG A 45 49.51 27.80 -12.87
N PHE A 46 49.64 26.55 -12.46
CA PHE A 46 50.90 25.99 -11.97
C PHE A 46 51.98 26.01 -13.05
N ALA A 47 51.71 25.49 -14.25
CA ALA A 47 52.66 25.49 -15.35
C ALA A 47 53.08 26.90 -15.78
N THR A 48 52.12 27.84 -15.83
CA THR A 48 52.41 29.26 -16.11
C THR A 48 53.35 29.86 -15.08
N LYS A 49 53.07 29.63 -13.79
CA LYS A 49 53.91 30.11 -12.69
C LYS A 49 55.30 29.50 -12.70
N GLU A 50 55.42 28.20 -12.98
CA GLU A 50 56.72 27.53 -13.10
C GLU A 50 57.51 28.05 -14.31
N ALA A 51 56.88 28.29 -15.47
CA ALA A 51 57.55 28.86 -16.64
C ALA A 51 58.10 30.27 -16.40
N LEU A 52 57.40 31.10 -15.60
CA LEU A 52 57.90 32.40 -15.14
C LEU A 52 59.05 32.25 -14.15
N LEU A 53 58.92 31.33 -13.19
CA LEU A 53 59.97 31.07 -12.19
C LEU A 53 61.27 30.61 -12.87
N GLU A 54 61.18 29.66 -13.79
CA GLU A 54 62.33 29.18 -14.55
C GLU A 54 62.90 30.27 -15.47
N LYS A 55 62.06 31.06 -16.16
CA LYS A 55 62.50 32.25 -16.93
C LYS A 55 63.37 33.17 -16.07
N ASN A 56 62.90 33.54 -14.88
CA ASN A 56 63.62 34.45 -13.99
C ASN A 56 64.92 33.85 -13.46
N LYS A 57 64.96 32.54 -13.19
CA LYS A 57 66.21 31.84 -12.84
C LYS A 57 67.23 31.91 -13.97
N VAL A 58 66.82 31.61 -15.20
CA VAL A 58 67.70 31.65 -16.39
C VAL A 58 68.27 33.05 -16.57
N ILE A 59 67.39 34.07 -16.58
CA ILE A 59 67.75 35.47 -16.75
C ILE A 59 68.76 35.88 -15.67
N SER A 60 68.52 35.55 -14.40
CA SER A 60 69.42 35.93 -13.30
C SER A 60 70.85 35.38 -13.42
N VAL A 61 71.01 34.17 -13.97
CA VAL A 61 72.34 33.57 -14.19
C VAL A 61 73.07 34.30 -15.31
N ILE A 62 72.34 34.69 -16.35
CA ILE A 62 72.90 35.27 -17.58
C ILE A 62 73.18 36.75 -17.42
N GLU A 63 72.26 37.52 -16.85
CA GLU A 63 72.44 38.96 -16.61
C GLU A 63 73.71 39.26 -15.82
N ARG A 64 74.04 38.41 -14.83
CA ARG A 64 75.28 38.54 -14.06
C ARG A 64 76.53 38.40 -14.94
N GLU A 65 76.60 37.37 -15.76
CA GLU A 65 77.77 37.10 -16.62
C GLU A 65 77.87 38.13 -17.76
N VAL A 66 76.74 38.57 -18.31
CA VAL A 66 76.67 39.66 -19.31
C VAL A 66 77.09 41.00 -18.70
N ALA A 67 76.67 41.32 -17.47
CA ALA A 67 77.08 42.53 -16.77
C ALA A 67 78.61 42.56 -16.55
N LEU A 68 79.20 41.43 -16.14
CA LEU A 68 80.65 41.29 -16.01
C LEU A 68 81.37 41.46 -17.35
N ALA A 69 80.85 40.86 -18.44
CA ALA A 69 81.41 41.02 -19.78
C ALA A 69 81.35 42.48 -20.27
N ARG A 70 80.23 43.17 -20.03
CA ARG A 70 80.09 44.60 -20.35
C ARG A 70 81.02 45.47 -19.51
N MET A 71 81.18 45.19 -18.22
CA MET A 71 82.12 45.90 -17.35
C MET A 71 83.55 45.73 -17.87
N MET A 72 83.95 44.50 -18.16
CA MET A 72 85.25 44.17 -18.73
C MET A 72 85.48 44.88 -20.08
N ALA A 73 84.47 44.95 -20.95
CA ALA A 73 84.59 45.62 -22.25
C ALA A 73 84.75 47.14 -22.15
N ARG A 74 84.25 47.73 -21.06
CA ARG A 74 84.32 49.16 -20.78
C ARG A 74 85.49 49.55 -19.89
N ASP A 75 86.25 48.57 -19.39
CA ASP A 75 87.37 48.77 -18.50
C ASP A 75 88.47 49.62 -19.17
N VAL A 76 88.88 50.70 -18.49
CA VAL A 76 89.81 51.68 -19.05
C VAL A 76 91.20 51.07 -19.25
N THR A 77 91.64 50.22 -18.33
CA THR A 77 92.96 49.56 -18.38
C THR A 77 93.02 48.59 -19.55
N LEU A 78 91.98 47.77 -19.72
CA LEU A 78 91.90 46.82 -20.83
C LEU A 78 91.81 47.52 -22.19
N ARG A 79 91.06 48.62 -22.30
CA ARG A 79 90.94 49.40 -23.55
C ARG A 79 92.23 50.13 -23.94
N HIS A 80 92.96 50.66 -22.95
CA HIS A 80 94.28 51.27 -23.20
C HIS A 80 95.28 50.23 -23.71
N TRP A 81 95.34 49.06 -23.07
CA TRP A 81 96.20 47.97 -23.55
C TRP A 81 95.77 47.45 -24.93
N ALA A 82 94.46 47.32 -25.19
CA ALA A 82 93.95 46.91 -26.50
C ALA A 82 94.34 47.86 -27.64
N SER A 83 94.57 49.15 -27.33
CA SER A 83 94.98 50.17 -28.31
C SER A 83 96.49 50.19 -28.58
N ASP A 84 97.30 49.71 -27.63
CA ASP A 84 98.76 49.60 -27.74
C ASP A 84 99.24 48.31 -27.04
N GLU A 85 99.01 47.19 -27.72
CA GLU A 85 99.28 45.86 -27.19
C GLU A 85 100.78 45.61 -26.93
N GLY A 86 101.66 46.30 -27.67
CA GLY A 86 103.11 46.16 -27.57
C GLY A 86 103.71 46.75 -26.29
N ASN A 87 102.95 47.56 -25.56
CA ASN A 87 103.41 48.21 -24.32
C ASN A 87 103.38 47.23 -23.13
N ARG A 88 104.58 46.86 -22.64
CA ARG A 88 104.75 45.92 -21.52
C ARG A 88 104.18 46.40 -20.19
N GLU A 89 104.10 47.72 -19.94
CA GLU A 89 103.50 48.24 -18.70
C GLU A 89 101.98 48.13 -18.74
N LEU A 90 101.37 48.52 -19.86
CA LEU A 90 99.92 48.37 -20.08
C LEU A 90 99.50 46.90 -20.07
N GLN A 91 100.31 46.00 -20.65
CA GLN A 91 100.03 44.56 -20.62
C GLN A 91 100.03 44.01 -19.18
N ARG A 92 101.00 44.39 -18.32
CA ARG A 92 101.02 43.94 -16.92
C ARG A 92 99.80 44.44 -16.14
N ALA A 93 99.43 45.70 -16.32
CA ALA A 93 98.25 46.28 -15.70
C ALA A 93 96.96 45.59 -16.17
N ALA A 94 96.84 45.34 -17.48
CA ALA A 94 95.70 44.64 -18.06
C ALA A 94 95.58 43.21 -17.54
N PHE A 95 96.68 42.45 -17.45
CA PHE A 95 96.64 41.07 -16.95
C PHE A 95 96.27 40.99 -15.46
N ALA A 96 96.70 41.96 -14.64
CA ALA A 96 96.25 42.06 -13.25
C ALA A 96 94.74 42.34 -13.16
N GLU A 97 94.21 43.19 -14.03
CA GLU A 97 92.77 43.48 -14.08
C GLU A 97 91.96 42.29 -14.62
N LEU A 98 92.46 41.58 -15.63
CA LEU A 98 91.86 40.33 -16.13
C LEU A 98 91.77 39.27 -15.01
N GLU A 99 92.76 39.19 -14.12
CA GLU A 99 92.73 38.31 -12.96
C GLU A 99 91.64 38.71 -11.95
N ASN A 100 91.37 40.00 -11.75
CA ASN A 100 90.24 40.46 -10.95
C ASN A 100 88.91 39.97 -11.54
N TYR A 101 88.68 40.21 -12.84
CA TYR A 101 87.48 39.72 -13.54
C TYR A 101 87.36 38.20 -13.49
N ARG A 102 88.46 37.46 -13.60
CA ARG A 102 88.49 36.00 -13.46
C ARG A 102 87.90 35.53 -12.13
N THR A 103 88.22 36.21 -11.02
CA THR A 103 87.67 35.84 -9.72
C THR A 103 86.17 36.13 -9.59
N LEU A 104 85.65 37.08 -10.36
CA LEU A 104 84.24 37.46 -10.38
C LEU A 104 83.40 36.53 -11.28
N TYR A 105 83.94 36.10 -12.42
CA TYR A 105 83.28 35.14 -13.32
C TYR A 105 83.08 33.79 -12.62
N ARG A 106 81.92 33.16 -12.87
CA ARG A 106 81.52 31.95 -12.16
C ARG A 106 82.42 30.75 -12.44
N ASP A 107 82.72 30.49 -13.71
CA ASP A 107 83.63 29.40 -14.14
C ASP A 107 85.11 29.77 -13.95
N LYS A 108 85.39 31.01 -13.52
CA LYS A 108 86.74 31.58 -13.45
C LYS A 108 87.47 31.54 -14.79
N SER A 109 86.72 31.70 -15.87
CA SER A 109 87.19 31.69 -17.25
C SER A 109 86.89 33.05 -17.89
N PHE A 110 87.85 33.59 -18.65
CA PHE A 110 87.68 34.83 -19.40
C PHE A 110 88.41 34.73 -20.73
N PHE A 111 88.04 35.61 -21.66
CA PHE A 111 88.82 35.85 -22.86
C PHE A 111 88.84 37.33 -23.25
N ILE A 112 89.86 37.71 -24.01
CA ILE A 112 89.95 39.00 -24.68
C ILE A 112 90.64 38.82 -26.04
N ALA A 113 89.97 39.24 -27.10
CA ALA A 113 90.39 39.14 -28.48
C ALA A 113 90.58 40.56 -29.05
N LEU A 114 91.78 40.88 -29.52
CA LEU A 114 92.12 42.24 -29.97
C LEU A 114 92.01 42.37 -31.49
N ALA A 115 91.33 43.41 -31.96
CA ALA A 115 91.05 43.60 -33.39
C ALA A 115 92.30 44.02 -34.20
N ALA A 116 93.27 44.67 -33.56
CA ALA A 116 94.47 45.16 -34.25
C ALA A 116 95.47 44.05 -34.61
N SER A 117 95.65 43.06 -33.74
CA SER A 117 96.62 41.97 -33.88
C SER A 117 95.99 40.61 -34.17
N ASN A 118 94.67 40.49 -34.03
CA ASN A 118 93.94 39.22 -33.99
C ASN A 118 94.43 38.28 -32.87
N HIS A 119 95.10 38.79 -31.84
CA HIS A 119 95.49 37.97 -30.68
C HIS A 119 94.28 37.69 -29.79
N TYR A 120 94.09 36.42 -29.49
CA TYR A 120 93.08 35.88 -28.59
C TYR A 120 93.75 35.37 -27.33
N TYR A 121 93.52 36.09 -26.25
CA TYR A 121 93.95 35.73 -24.91
C TYR A 121 92.81 35.05 -24.19
N VAL A 122 93.03 33.82 -23.73
CA VAL A 122 92.01 33.05 -23.01
C VAL A 122 92.60 32.46 -21.74
N TYR A 123 91.82 32.50 -20.68
CA TYR A 123 92.08 31.75 -19.46
C TYR A 123 90.93 30.77 -19.24
N ASP A 124 91.29 29.50 -19.09
CA ASP A 124 90.37 28.45 -18.71
C ASP A 124 91.04 27.56 -17.65
N LYS A 125 90.37 27.40 -16.50
CA LYS A 125 90.88 26.56 -15.41
C LYS A 125 91.13 25.12 -15.85
N ARG A 126 90.40 24.64 -16.87
CA ARG A 126 90.40 23.24 -17.31
C ARG A 126 91.38 22.94 -18.45
N ASN A 127 91.99 23.95 -19.08
CA ASN A 127 93.06 23.77 -20.08
C ASN A 127 94.39 23.24 -19.47
N GLY A 128 94.44 22.92 -18.17
CA GLY A 128 95.56 22.22 -17.54
C GLY A 128 96.83 23.04 -17.27
N HIS A 129 96.92 24.26 -17.81
CA HIS A 129 98.14 25.09 -17.70
C HIS A 129 98.08 26.22 -16.67
N GLY A 130 96.89 26.55 -16.14
CA GLY A 130 96.73 27.57 -15.09
C GLY A 130 97.26 28.97 -15.44
N ARG A 131 97.46 29.26 -16.73
CA ARG A 131 98.03 30.50 -17.28
C ARG A 131 97.19 30.99 -18.45
N VAL A 132 97.30 32.28 -18.77
CA VAL A 132 96.67 32.87 -19.96
C VAL A 132 97.39 32.33 -21.21
N GLU A 133 96.61 31.79 -22.14
CA GLU A 133 97.08 31.32 -23.44
C GLU A 133 96.81 32.39 -24.50
N MET A 134 97.73 32.57 -25.43
CA MET A 134 97.59 33.51 -26.55
C MET A 134 97.65 32.74 -27.87
N VAL A 135 96.64 32.93 -28.71
CA VAL A 135 96.54 32.36 -30.06
C VAL A 135 96.20 33.47 -31.05
N THR A 136 96.72 33.43 -32.27
CA THR A 136 96.34 34.37 -33.34
C THR A 136 95.14 33.82 -34.13
N LEU A 137 94.05 34.57 -34.18
CA LEU A 137 92.83 34.23 -34.89
C LEU A 137 92.95 34.44 -36.40
N ASP A 138 92.36 33.54 -37.19
CA ASP A 138 92.39 33.56 -38.65
C ASP A 138 90.98 33.43 -39.24
N GLY A 139 90.51 34.47 -39.92
CA GLY A 139 89.15 34.52 -40.47
C GLY A 139 88.85 33.49 -41.56
N SER A 140 89.85 32.79 -42.09
CA SER A 140 89.67 31.65 -42.99
C SER A 140 89.31 30.35 -42.26
N LYS A 141 89.65 30.24 -40.96
CA LYS A 141 89.34 29.06 -40.15
C LYS A 141 87.90 29.12 -39.65
N PRO A 142 87.09 28.06 -39.87
CA PRO A 142 85.70 28.04 -39.42
C PRO A 142 85.50 28.30 -37.92
N HIS A 143 86.45 27.87 -37.07
CA HIS A 143 86.37 28.05 -35.62
C HIS A 143 86.67 29.47 -35.14
N ASP A 144 87.29 30.33 -35.95
CA ASP A 144 87.66 31.70 -35.55
C ASP A 144 86.67 32.75 -36.08
N ARG A 145 85.70 32.34 -36.92
CA ARG A 145 84.72 33.23 -37.56
C ARG A 145 83.88 34.01 -36.56
N TRP A 146 83.59 33.45 -35.39
CA TRP A 146 82.79 34.11 -34.36
C TRP A 146 83.35 35.48 -33.97
N PHE A 147 84.68 35.65 -34.01
CA PHE A 147 85.34 36.90 -33.66
C PHE A 147 85.14 37.96 -34.75
N PHE A 148 85.41 37.60 -36.01
CA PHE A 148 85.28 38.52 -37.16
C PHE A 148 83.82 38.86 -37.47
N GLU A 149 82.91 37.90 -37.32
CA GLU A 149 81.47 38.12 -37.39
C GLU A 149 81.00 38.96 -36.21
N GLY A 150 81.50 38.66 -35.00
CA GLY A 150 81.16 39.40 -33.79
C GLY A 150 81.58 40.87 -33.83
N LEU A 151 82.74 41.18 -34.40
CA LEU A 151 83.17 42.58 -34.61
C LEU A 151 82.19 43.34 -35.51
N ARG A 152 81.46 42.65 -36.40
CA ARG A 152 80.45 43.30 -37.26
C ARG A 152 79.08 43.34 -36.60
N SER A 153 78.64 42.24 -35.98
CA SER A 153 77.25 42.04 -35.55
C SER A 153 76.96 42.34 -34.08
N ILE A 154 77.97 42.35 -33.20
CA ILE A 154 77.75 42.58 -31.76
C ILE A 154 77.75 44.08 -31.48
N ASP A 155 76.57 44.65 -31.23
CA ASP A 155 76.44 46.06 -30.83
C ASP A 155 76.68 46.28 -29.32
N ASP A 156 76.31 45.29 -28.49
CA ASP A 156 76.46 45.36 -27.03
C ASP A 156 77.07 44.06 -26.49
N TYR A 157 76.31 42.97 -26.52
CA TYR A 157 76.82 41.62 -26.24
C TYR A 157 76.13 40.56 -27.12
N ALA A 158 76.73 39.39 -27.24
CA ALA A 158 76.13 38.21 -27.84
C ALA A 158 76.55 36.95 -27.07
N LEU A 159 75.68 35.94 -27.07
CA LEU A 159 76.01 34.63 -26.54
C LEU A 159 76.45 33.73 -27.69
N ASN A 160 77.56 33.02 -27.50
CA ASN A 160 78.03 32.01 -28.44
C ASN A 160 78.15 30.66 -27.74
N LEU A 161 77.62 29.61 -28.36
CA LEU A 161 77.81 28.22 -27.92
C LEU A 161 78.96 27.63 -28.73
N ASP A 162 80.03 27.23 -28.05
CA ASP A 162 81.18 26.60 -28.70
C ASP A 162 81.47 25.23 -28.08
N TYR A 163 81.71 24.26 -28.95
CA TYR A 163 82.10 22.90 -28.55
C TYR A 163 83.62 22.80 -28.58
N ASN A 164 84.22 22.61 -27.40
CA ASN A 164 85.65 22.36 -27.31
C ASN A 164 85.92 20.87 -27.54
N ALA A 165 86.42 20.54 -28.74
CA ALA A 165 86.74 19.16 -29.13
C ALA A 165 87.82 18.49 -28.26
N THR A 166 88.70 19.27 -27.63
CA THR A 166 89.80 18.77 -26.78
C THR A 166 89.33 18.47 -25.36
N LEU A 167 88.43 19.30 -24.82
CA LEU A 167 87.88 19.12 -23.46
C LEU A 167 86.58 18.30 -23.44
N GLN A 168 86.00 18.00 -24.61
CA GLN A 168 84.68 17.38 -24.77
C GLN A 168 83.57 18.09 -23.99
N GLU A 169 83.66 19.42 -23.88
CA GLU A 169 82.68 20.25 -23.18
C GLU A 169 82.17 21.36 -24.08
N ILE A 170 80.87 21.65 -24.00
CA ILE A 170 80.26 22.82 -24.61
C ILE A 170 80.37 23.97 -23.60
N LYS A 171 80.83 25.14 -24.05
CA LYS A 171 80.83 26.37 -23.28
C LYS A 171 79.90 27.40 -23.90
N VAL A 172 79.21 28.14 -23.05
CA VAL A 172 78.47 29.34 -23.42
C VAL A 172 79.38 30.53 -23.12
N TRP A 173 79.80 31.22 -24.18
CA TRP A 173 80.64 32.41 -24.11
C TRP A 173 79.77 33.66 -24.17
N PHE A 174 79.99 34.58 -23.23
CA PHE A 174 79.32 35.87 -23.15
C PHE A 174 80.24 36.92 -23.75
N ASN A 175 80.01 37.26 -25.02
CA ASN A 175 80.89 38.11 -25.80
C ASN A 175 80.39 39.56 -25.71
N ALA A 176 81.22 40.49 -25.25
CA ALA A 176 80.95 41.92 -25.24
C ALA A 176 81.93 42.65 -26.16
N ALA A 177 81.41 43.59 -26.96
CA ALA A 177 82.23 44.36 -27.88
C ALA A 177 82.99 45.47 -27.14
N MET A 178 84.32 45.48 -27.30
CA MET A 178 85.17 46.57 -26.81
C MET A 178 85.24 47.66 -27.87
N THR A 179 84.90 48.89 -27.53
CA THR A 179 85.02 50.05 -28.43
C THR A 179 86.17 50.96 -27.99
N ASP A 180 86.61 51.93 -28.78
CA ASP A 180 87.44 53.05 -28.31
C ASP A 180 86.57 54.28 -27.99
N GLY A 181 87.20 55.40 -27.60
CA GLY A 181 86.50 56.66 -27.31
C GLY A 181 85.76 57.28 -28.51
N SER A 182 85.99 56.78 -29.74
CA SER A 182 85.31 57.20 -30.96
C SER A 182 84.18 56.24 -31.40
N GLY A 183 83.95 55.16 -30.64
CA GLY A 183 82.94 54.14 -30.94
C GLY A 183 83.40 53.04 -31.90
N ARG A 184 84.67 53.06 -32.36
CA ARG A 184 85.23 52.00 -33.21
C ARG A 184 85.53 50.76 -32.37
N LYS A 185 85.18 49.57 -32.85
CA LYS A 185 85.42 48.31 -32.14
C LYS A 185 86.92 47.95 -32.17
N ILE A 186 87.53 47.81 -30.99
CA ILE A 186 88.96 47.50 -30.79
C ILE A 186 89.19 46.06 -30.32
N GLY A 187 88.14 45.32 -29.98
CA GLY A 187 88.23 43.93 -29.58
C GLY A 187 86.90 43.35 -29.12
N ILE A 188 86.93 42.10 -28.68
CA ILE A 188 85.81 41.41 -28.03
C ILE A 188 86.36 40.75 -26.79
N CYS A 189 85.71 40.93 -25.65
CA CYS A 189 86.07 40.25 -24.41
C CYS A 189 84.85 39.59 -23.78
N GLY A 190 85.07 38.71 -22.82
CA GLY A 190 83.98 38.00 -22.21
C GLY A 190 84.37 36.97 -21.18
N GLY A 191 83.35 36.34 -20.61
CA GLY A 191 83.44 35.18 -19.74
C GLY A 191 82.83 33.96 -20.40
N GLY A 192 83.19 32.78 -19.90
CA GLY A 192 82.58 31.52 -20.31
C GLY A 192 81.92 30.83 -19.12
N ILE A 193 80.82 30.14 -19.36
CA ILE A 193 80.27 29.15 -18.43
C ILE A 193 80.14 27.80 -19.14
N THR A 194 80.48 26.71 -18.46
CA THR A 194 80.26 25.36 -18.96
C THR A 194 78.77 25.08 -19.11
N ILE A 195 78.37 24.47 -20.23
CA ILE A 195 76.98 24.07 -20.44
C ILE A 195 76.49 23.16 -19.30
N SER A 196 77.37 22.32 -18.75
CA SER A 196 77.05 21.45 -17.62
C SER A 196 76.61 22.24 -16.39
N ASP A 197 77.31 23.32 -16.06
CA ASP A 197 77.00 24.15 -14.89
C ASP A 197 75.76 24.99 -15.14
N PHE A 198 75.58 25.46 -16.37
CA PHE A 198 74.37 26.14 -16.81
C PHE A 198 73.14 25.21 -16.76
N LEU A 199 73.21 24.02 -17.39
CA LEU A 199 72.15 23.00 -17.40
C LEU A 199 71.81 22.51 -15.99
N ASN A 200 72.79 22.27 -15.13
CA ASN A 200 72.55 21.80 -13.77
C ASN A 200 71.80 22.83 -12.89
N GLN A 201 71.89 24.12 -13.23
CA GLN A 201 71.27 25.21 -12.47
C GLN A 201 69.93 25.66 -13.07
N VAL A 202 69.78 25.50 -14.38
CA VAL A 202 68.66 26.04 -15.16
C VAL A 202 67.71 24.95 -15.67
N VAL A 203 68.22 23.77 -16.01
CA VAL A 203 67.45 22.71 -16.67
C VAL A 203 67.19 21.51 -15.76
N HIS A 204 68.08 21.21 -14.83
CA HIS A 204 67.85 20.16 -13.84
C HIS A 204 66.99 20.64 -12.68
N THR A 205 65.67 20.59 -12.86
CA THR A 205 64.71 20.85 -11.79
C THR A 205 64.65 19.65 -10.85
N ARG A 206 64.79 19.87 -9.53
CA ARG A 206 64.65 18.80 -8.51
C ARG A 206 63.20 18.31 -8.33
N GLN A 207 62.23 18.92 -8.98
CA GLN A 207 60.81 18.58 -8.87
C GLN A 207 60.45 17.44 -9.83
N LYS A 208 59.89 16.36 -9.29
CA LYS A 208 59.43 15.22 -10.09
C LYS A 208 58.25 15.63 -10.96
N GLY A 209 58.35 15.43 -12.27
CA GLY A 209 57.27 15.70 -13.23
C GLY A 209 57.34 17.06 -13.92
N LEU A 210 58.38 17.85 -13.65
CA LEU A 210 58.73 19.04 -14.43
C LEU A 210 59.90 18.70 -15.37
N SER A 211 59.90 19.23 -16.59
CA SER A 211 61.07 19.22 -17.46
C SER A 211 61.21 20.55 -18.18
N THR A 212 62.44 21.06 -18.26
CA THR A 212 62.75 22.37 -18.83
C THR A 212 63.57 22.22 -20.10
N ILE A 213 63.21 22.95 -21.15
CA ILE A 213 63.88 22.95 -22.45
C ILE A 213 64.11 24.40 -22.87
N LEU A 214 65.34 24.75 -23.27
CA LEU A 214 65.60 26.04 -23.91
C LEU A 214 65.71 25.82 -25.41
N MET A 215 65.10 26.71 -26.19
CA MET A 215 65.13 26.66 -27.65
C MET A 215 65.28 28.04 -28.27
N ASP A 216 65.78 28.11 -29.50
CA ASP A 216 65.82 29.35 -30.27
C ASP A 216 64.48 29.63 -31.00
N ARG A 217 64.43 30.72 -31.77
CA ARG A 217 63.25 31.12 -32.55
C ARG A 217 62.87 30.11 -33.65
N ALA A 218 63.80 29.30 -34.14
CA ALA A 218 63.50 28.23 -35.09
C ALA A 218 62.96 26.95 -34.40
N GLY A 219 62.94 26.93 -33.06
CA GLY A 219 62.55 25.79 -32.25
C GLY A 219 63.66 24.74 -32.09
N VAL A 220 64.91 25.08 -32.46
CA VAL A 220 66.06 24.19 -32.24
C VAL A 220 66.36 24.17 -30.75
N VAL A 221 66.50 22.96 -30.20
CA VAL A 221 66.77 22.76 -28.77
C VAL A 221 68.20 23.17 -28.45
N GLN A 222 68.36 24.21 -27.64
CA GLN A 222 69.65 24.74 -27.17
C GLN A 222 70.06 24.12 -25.83
N ALA A 223 69.08 23.74 -25.00
CA ALA A 223 69.32 23.13 -23.70
C ALA A 223 68.24 22.10 -23.38
N HIS A 224 68.63 20.93 -22.86
CA HIS A 224 67.75 19.82 -22.53
C HIS A 224 68.35 18.96 -21.42
N GLU A 225 67.52 18.25 -20.65
CA GLU A 225 68.00 17.33 -19.60
C GLU A 225 68.87 16.20 -20.17
N ASP A 226 68.43 15.63 -21.30
CA ASP A 226 69.24 14.69 -22.07
C ASP A 226 70.36 15.42 -22.82
N ARG A 227 71.59 15.28 -22.31
CA ARG A 227 72.81 15.86 -22.86
C ARG A 227 73.04 15.49 -24.32
N LYS A 228 72.61 14.30 -24.76
CA LYS A 228 72.81 13.83 -26.14
C LYS A 228 72.11 14.72 -27.15
N VAL A 229 70.97 15.31 -26.78
CA VAL A 229 70.22 16.25 -27.63
C VAL A 229 71.02 17.53 -27.85
N VAL A 230 71.62 18.06 -26.79
CA VAL A 230 72.42 19.29 -26.82
C VAL A 230 73.73 19.06 -27.58
N GLU A 231 74.43 17.95 -27.31
CA GLU A 231 75.67 17.57 -28.00
C GLU A 231 75.45 17.34 -29.50
N HIS A 232 74.35 16.69 -29.89
CA HIS A 232 73.98 16.51 -31.30
C HIS A 232 73.77 17.86 -31.99
N ASN A 233 73.03 18.78 -31.37
CA ASN A 233 72.73 20.09 -31.95
C ASN A 233 73.94 21.02 -32.02
N ALA A 234 74.85 20.94 -31.06
CA ALA A 234 76.10 21.68 -31.07
C ALA A 234 77.06 21.18 -32.17
N ASN A 235 77.10 19.86 -32.41
CA ASN A 235 77.97 19.26 -33.43
C ASN A 235 77.40 19.31 -34.85
N THR A 236 76.08 19.42 -35.00
CA THR A 236 75.39 19.37 -36.30
C THR A 236 75.37 20.73 -36.99
N ARG A 237 76.00 20.82 -38.16
CA ARG A 237 76.10 22.06 -38.96
C ARG A 237 74.88 22.33 -39.83
N ASP A 238 74.19 21.27 -40.24
CA ASP A 238 72.99 21.35 -41.08
C ASP A 238 71.77 21.65 -40.20
N VAL A 239 71.12 22.79 -40.43
CA VAL A 239 69.96 23.24 -39.65
C VAL A 239 68.82 22.23 -39.73
N ASP A 240 68.65 21.56 -40.88
CA ASP A 240 67.57 20.59 -41.10
C ASP A 240 67.79 19.27 -40.35
N ARG A 241 69.02 19.03 -39.87
CA ARG A 241 69.39 17.85 -39.07
C ARG A 241 69.46 18.13 -37.57
N LYS A 242 69.21 19.37 -37.14
CA LYS A 242 69.14 19.71 -35.72
C LYS A 242 67.83 19.20 -35.11
N ILE A 243 67.90 18.70 -33.88
CA ILE A 243 66.76 18.28 -33.08
C ILE A 243 65.99 19.54 -32.64
N THR A 244 64.73 19.62 -33.04
CA THR A 244 63.81 20.70 -32.67
C THR A 244 62.77 20.22 -31.67
N ILE A 245 62.13 21.16 -30.97
CA ILE A 245 60.98 20.86 -30.10
C ILE A 245 59.87 20.13 -30.87
N PHE A 246 59.70 20.44 -32.16
CA PHE A 246 58.70 19.82 -33.03
C PHE A 246 59.01 18.35 -33.29
N THR A 247 60.28 18.02 -33.56
CA THR A 247 60.72 16.62 -33.72
C THR A 247 60.59 15.80 -32.44
N LEU A 248 60.72 16.44 -31.27
CA LEU A 248 60.54 15.77 -29.97
C LEU A 248 59.06 15.55 -29.61
N MET A 249 58.16 16.46 -30.02
CA MET A 249 56.72 16.32 -29.80
C MET A 249 56.07 15.27 -30.71
N GLY A 250 56.42 15.26 -32.00
CA GLY A 250 55.85 14.32 -32.98
C GLY A 250 54.36 14.53 -33.29
N ASP A 251 53.79 15.70 -33.00
CA ASP A 251 52.38 16.06 -33.25
C ASP A 251 52.27 17.29 -34.19
N PRO A 252 52.01 17.09 -35.50
CA PRO A 252 51.92 18.17 -36.48
C PRO A 252 50.77 19.16 -36.21
N ALA A 253 49.68 18.72 -35.56
CA ALA A 253 48.54 19.60 -35.30
C ALA A 253 48.84 20.62 -34.19
N ARG A 254 49.71 20.26 -33.23
CA ARG A 254 50.14 21.13 -32.13
C ARG A 254 51.38 21.94 -32.47
N GLU A 255 52.12 21.58 -33.52
CA GLU A 255 53.23 22.39 -34.04
C GLU A 255 52.80 23.82 -34.41
N ALA A 256 51.66 23.97 -35.09
CA ALA A 256 51.11 25.29 -35.44
C ALA A 256 50.82 26.14 -34.19
N GLN A 257 50.34 25.51 -33.11
CA GLN A 257 50.06 26.19 -31.85
C GLN A 257 51.35 26.65 -31.15
N VAL A 258 52.39 25.83 -31.12
CA VAL A 258 53.70 26.20 -30.56
C VAL A 258 54.33 27.33 -31.38
N ARG A 259 54.25 27.30 -32.71
CA ARG A 259 54.73 28.40 -33.57
C ARG A 259 53.97 29.70 -33.30
N GLY A 260 52.64 29.64 -33.19
CA GLY A 260 51.83 30.81 -32.82
C GLY A 260 52.18 31.37 -31.44
N ALA A 261 52.48 30.51 -30.47
CA ALA A 261 52.94 30.93 -29.14
C ALA A 261 54.31 31.62 -29.21
N ILE A 262 55.27 31.06 -29.96
CA ILE A 262 56.60 31.67 -30.19
C ILE A 262 56.45 33.07 -30.79
N GLU A 263 55.60 33.25 -31.79
CA GLU A 263 55.34 34.55 -32.42
C GLU A 263 54.67 35.54 -31.46
N SER A 264 53.65 35.11 -30.71
CA SER A 264 52.94 35.91 -29.71
C SER A 264 53.90 36.44 -28.63
N LEU A 265 54.72 35.55 -28.08
CA LEU A 265 55.71 35.84 -27.04
C LEU A 265 56.84 36.75 -27.56
N ALA A 266 57.36 36.47 -28.77
CA ALA A 266 58.40 37.30 -29.39
C ALA A 266 57.93 38.73 -29.71
N ALA A 267 56.64 38.89 -30.01
CA ALA A 267 56.02 40.19 -30.25
C ALA A 267 55.60 40.92 -28.97
N GLY A 268 55.80 40.33 -27.79
CA GLY A 268 55.43 40.90 -26.49
C GLY A 268 53.92 40.96 -26.23
N ARG A 269 53.11 40.13 -26.91
CA ARG A 269 51.64 40.11 -26.72
C ARG A 269 51.21 39.34 -25.48
N SER A 270 52.03 38.38 -25.05
CA SER A 270 51.88 37.63 -23.82
C SER A 270 53.24 37.44 -23.17
N GLU A 271 53.27 37.26 -21.85
CA GLU A 271 54.50 36.93 -21.11
C GLU A 271 54.74 35.40 -21.08
N VAL A 272 53.65 34.62 -21.05
CA VAL A 272 53.66 33.15 -21.08
C VAL A 272 52.47 32.64 -21.88
N GLU A 273 52.71 31.64 -22.72
CA GLU A 273 51.67 30.89 -23.43
C GLU A 273 51.66 29.46 -22.91
N ALA A 274 50.53 28.99 -22.38
CA ALA A 274 50.42 27.66 -21.79
C ALA A 274 49.24 26.87 -22.37
N PHE A 275 49.47 25.60 -22.73
CA PHE A 275 48.46 24.74 -23.36
C PHE A 275 48.84 23.25 -23.27
N PRO A 276 47.85 22.34 -23.33
CA PRO A 276 48.12 20.91 -23.27
C PRO A 276 48.75 20.40 -24.57
N VAL A 277 49.76 19.55 -24.41
CA VAL A 277 50.49 18.89 -25.51
C VAL A 277 50.69 17.42 -25.21
N ARG A 278 51.00 16.63 -26.24
CA ARG A 278 51.50 15.27 -26.05
C ARG A 278 52.99 15.24 -26.36
N PHE A 279 53.76 14.66 -25.45
CA PHE A 279 55.21 14.53 -25.57
C PHE A 279 55.57 13.08 -25.22
N GLY A 280 56.26 12.35 -26.11
CA GLY A 280 56.64 10.96 -25.86
C GLY A 280 55.48 10.00 -25.49
N GLY A 281 54.27 10.23 -26.02
CA GLY A 281 53.09 9.41 -25.76
C GLY A 281 52.35 9.70 -24.45
N LYS A 282 52.78 10.70 -23.66
CA LYS A 282 52.10 11.16 -22.45
C LYS A 282 51.56 12.59 -22.63
N SER A 283 50.50 12.91 -21.91
CA SER A 283 49.94 14.26 -21.89
C SER A 283 50.71 15.13 -20.90
N TYR A 284 51.21 16.26 -21.39
CA TYR A 284 51.88 17.29 -20.61
C TYR A 284 51.15 18.61 -20.77
N LEU A 285 51.34 19.49 -19.81
CA LEU A 285 51.03 20.90 -19.98
C LEU A 285 52.32 21.64 -20.32
N MET A 286 52.35 22.24 -21.50
CA MET A 286 53.48 23.03 -21.97
C MET A 286 53.23 24.49 -21.64
N ALA A 287 54.21 25.15 -21.04
CA ALA A 287 54.22 26.58 -20.82
C ALA A 287 55.51 27.17 -21.41
N ILE A 288 55.36 28.15 -22.29
CA ILE A 288 56.46 28.78 -23.04
C ILE A 288 56.59 30.23 -22.61
N SER A 289 57.82 30.67 -22.30
CA SER A 289 58.13 32.05 -21.98
C SER A 289 59.34 32.55 -22.77
N PHE A 290 59.34 33.82 -23.16
CA PHE A 290 60.44 34.42 -23.92
C PHE A 290 61.53 34.98 -23.01
N LEU A 291 62.79 34.68 -23.35
CA LEU A 291 63.98 35.14 -22.64
C LEU A 291 64.54 36.37 -23.36
N GLU A 292 64.12 37.54 -22.87
CA GLU A 292 64.60 38.83 -23.33
C GLU A 292 66.13 38.92 -23.19
N GLY A 293 66.79 39.47 -24.21
CA GLY A 293 68.26 39.56 -24.26
C GLY A 293 68.99 38.37 -24.90
N MET A 294 68.36 37.20 -25.06
CA MET A 294 68.96 36.06 -25.79
C MET A 294 68.25 35.72 -27.11
N GLY A 295 66.98 36.10 -27.26
CA GLY A 295 66.17 35.65 -28.38
C GLY A 295 65.77 34.17 -28.30
N TRP A 296 65.87 33.57 -27.11
CA TRP A 296 65.51 32.18 -26.83
C TRP A 296 64.18 32.08 -26.10
N PHE A 297 63.61 30.87 -26.08
CA PHE A 297 62.38 30.52 -25.39
C PHE A 297 62.67 29.46 -24.35
N ASN A 298 62.09 29.65 -23.17
CA ASN A 298 62.03 28.67 -22.11
C ASN A 298 60.73 27.89 -22.23
N VAL A 299 60.83 26.56 -22.35
CA VAL A 299 59.69 25.64 -22.46
C VAL A 299 59.68 24.75 -21.23
N VAL A 300 58.63 24.85 -20.44
CA VAL A 300 58.41 24.00 -19.27
C VAL A 300 57.31 22.99 -19.57
N LEU A 301 57.60 21.72 -19.39
CA LEU A 301 56.68 20.60 -19.53
C LEU A 301 56.28 20.07 -18.15
N VAL A 302 54.98 20.08 -17.85
CA VAL A 302 54.43 19.61 -16.58
C VAL A 302 53.60 18.34 -16.79
N ASP A 303 53.99 17.24 -16.15
CA ASP A 303 53.19 16.00 -16.08
C ASP A 303 52.09 16.17 -15.03
N VAL A 304 50.89 16.56 -15.48
CA VAL A 304 49.73 16.82 -14.61
C VAL A 304 49.42 15.62 -13.72
N SER A 305 49.59 14.39 -14.22
CA SER A 305 49.27 13.16 -13.48
C SER A 305 50.21 12.90 -12.29
N ARG A 306 51.42 13.45 -12.33
CA ARG A 306 52.41 13.33 -11.24
C ARG A 306 52.33 14.48 -10.25
N VAL A 307 51.94 15.66 -10.71
CA VAL A 307 51.82 16.86 -9.86
C VAL A 307 50.51 16.84 -9.06
N ILE A 308 49.39 16.44 -9.68
CA ILE A 308 48.08 16.39 -9.03
C ILE A 308 47.52 14.97 -9.12
N SER A 309 47.49 14.26 -7.98
CA SER A 309 47.02 12.87 -7.93
C SER A 309 45.58 12.79 -7.41
N MET A 310 44.74 12.00 -8.08
CA MET A 310 43.37 11.69 -7.63
C MET A 310 43.31 11.10 -6.21
N LYS A 311 44.41 10.51 -5.71
CA LYS A 311 44.48 10.00 -4.33
C LYS A 311 44.28 11.09 -3.27
N GLN A 312 44.64 12.34 -3.57
CA GLN A 312 44.47 13.47 -2.65
C GLN A 312 42.98 13.80 -2.40
N PHE A 313 42.09 13.41 -3.31
CA PHE A 313 40.65 13.62 -3.20
C PHE A 313 39.93 12.43 -2.52
N LEU A 314 40.61 11.30 -2.31
CA LEU A 314 40.03 10.10 -1.68
C LEU A 314 39.43 10.36 -0.28
N PRO A 315 40.08 11.16 0.62
CA PRO A 315 39.48 11.51 1.91
C PRO A 315 38.14 12.25 1.78
N ILE A 316 37.97 13.10 0.76
CA ILE A 316 36.73 13.84 0.52
C ILE A 316 35.62 12.86 0.13
N ILE A 317 35.88 11.95 -0.81
CA ILE A 317 34.93 10.90 -1.20
C ILE A 317 34.56 10.01 -0.01
N ALA A 318 35.53 9.67 0.85
CA ALA A 318 35.28 8.87 2.05
C ALA A 318 34.37 9.59 3.05
N VAL A 319 34.62 10.88 3.32
CA VAL A 319 33.77 11.71 4.18
C VAL A 319 32.36 11.85 3.61
N MET A 320 32.23 12.09 2.29
CA MET A 320 30.93 12.18 1.62
C MET A 320 30.16 10.87 1.73
N SER A 321 30.81 9.74 1.46
CA SER A 321 30.20 8.41 1.58
C SER A 321 29.76 8.09 3.01
N LEU A 322 30.59 8.42 4.00
CA LEU A 322 30.27 8.25 5.41
C LEU A 322 29.09 9.15 5.83
N SER A 323 29.07 10.41 5.38
CA SER A 323 27.96 11.33 5.67
C SER A 323 26.64 10.84 5.07
N LEU A 324 26.66 10.28 3.85
CA LEU A 324 25.50 9.69 3.21
C LEU A 324 25.00 8.47 4.00
N LEU A 325 25.90 7.59 4.42
CA LEU A 325 25.56 6.42 5.23
C LEU A 325 24.92 6.82 6.57
N LEU A 326 25.50 7.79 7.27
CA LEU A 326 24.95 8.32 8.52
C LEU A 326 23.59 8.97 8.30
N GLY A 327 23.39 9.70 7.20
CA GLY A 327 22.11 10.27 6.82
C GLY A 327 21.03 9.20 6.60
N ILE A 328 21.35 8.12 5.87
CA ILE A 328 20.45 6.98 5.65
C ILE A 328 20.05 6.34 6.98
N LEU A 329 21.03 6.09 7.85
CA LEU A 329 20.78 5.50 9.17
C LEU A 329 19.92 6.41 10.06
N ALA A 330 20.19 7.72 10.08
CA ALA A 330 19.44 8.70 10.85
C ALA A 330 17.99 8.81 10.37
N ILE A 331 17.77 8.94 9.06
CA ILE A 331 16.43 9.00 8.45
C ILE A 331 15.68 7.69 8.72
N GLY A 332 16.33 6.54 8.54
CA GLY A 332 15.74 5.23 8.82
C GLY A 332 15.33 5.08 10.29
N PHE A 333 16.18 5.54 11.23
CA PHE A 333 15.87 5.56 12.66
C PHE A 333 14.69 6.48 12.99
N LEU A 334 14.68 7.70 12.47
CA LEU A 334 13.61 8.68 12.66
C LEU A 334 12.27 8.16 12.15
N ILE A 335 12.19 7.67 10.92
CA ILE A 335 10.96 7.11 10.36
C ILE A 335 10.49 5.89 11.15
N ASN A 336 11.41 5.02 11.57
CA ASN A 336 11.03 3.86 12.38
C ASN A 336 10.44 4.27 13.74
N ARG A 337 11.02 5.29 14.39
CA ARG A 337 10.57 5.78 15.69
C ARG A 337 9.29 6.62 15.61
N MET A 338 9.20 7.52 14.63
CA MET A 338 8.10 8.48 14.51
C MET A 338 6.87 7.92 13.79
N VAL A 339 7.04 7.01 12.83
CA VAL A 339 5.94 6.55 11.96
C VAL A 339 5.67 5.05 12.10
N LEU A 340 6.68 4.20 11.86
CA LEU A 340 6.45 2.76 11.76
C LEU A 340 6.07 2.12 13.10
N THR A 341 6.67 2.56 14.21
CA THR A 341 6.38 1.99 15.53
C THR A 341 4.97 2.36 16.03
N PRO A 342 4.53 3.64 15.98
CA PRO A 342 3.14 3.99 16.33
C PRO A 342 2.09 3.28 15.46
N LEU A 343 2.30 3.21 14.14
CA LEU A 343 1.40 2.48 13.24
C LEU A 343 1.34 0.98 13.55
N GLY A 344 2.48 0.38 13.91
CA GLY A 344 2.54 -1.02 14.33
C GLY A 344 1.72 -1.29 15.59
N ARG A 345 1.77 -0.39 16.58
CA ARG A 345 0.96 -0.48 17.81
C ARG A 345 -0.53 -0.32 17.54
N LEU A 346 -0.91 0.66 16.71
CA LEU A 346 -2.31 0.85 16.28
C LEU A 346 -2.84 -0.38 15.54
N SER A 347 -2.05 -0.96 14.64
CA SER A 347 -2.43 -2.19 13.92
C SER A 347 -2.57 -3.40 14.85
N ALA A 348 -1.75 -3.52 15.89
CA ALA A 348 -1.89 -4.57 16.89
C ALA A 348 -3.14 -4.36 17.74
N ALA A 349 -3.37 -3.14 18.24
CA ALA A 349 -4.55 -2.77 19.02
C ALA A 349 -5.85 -2.98 18.23
N SER A 350 -5.89 -2.60 16.95
CA SER A 350 -7.05 -2.84 16.09
C SER A 350 -7.38 -4.33 15.94
N ARG A 351 -6.38 -5.22 15.95
CA ARG A 351 -6.60 -6.68 15.96
C ARG A 351 -7.15 -7.18 17.30
N GLU A 352 -6.74 -6.60 18.42
CA GLU A 352 -7.31 -6.93 19.74
C GLU A 352 -8.78 -6.48 19.85
N ILE A 353 -9.14 -5.29 19.34
CA ILE A 353 -10.55 -4.86 19.23
C ILE A 353 -11.35 -5.85 18.37
N ALA A 354 -10.81 -6.26 17.22
CA ALA A 354 -11.48 -7.24 16.35
C ALA A 354 -11.64 -8.62 17.02
N ALA A 355 -10.79 -8.96 18.00
CA ALA A 355 -10.91 -10.16 18.82
C ALA A 355 -11.86 -10.00 20.02
N GLY A 356 -12.54 -8.84 20.16
CA GLY A 356 -13.49 -8.56 21.22
C GLY A 356 -12.88 -7.98 22.50
N ARG A 357 -11.60 -7.60 22.49
CA ARG A 357 -10.93 -6.95 23.64
C ARG A 357 -10.91 -5.44 23.45
N TYR A 358 -11.86 -4.77 24.06
CA TYR A 358 -12.07 -3.31 23.95
C TYR A 358 -11.42 -2.49 25.07
N ASP A 359 -10.83 -3.12 26.09
CA ASP A 359 -10.19 -2.46 27.25
C ASP A 359 -8.79 -1.89 26.95
N ILE A 360 -8.45 -1.75 25.67
CA ILE A 360 -7.13 -1.33 25.25
C ILE A 360 -7.05 0.19 25.14
N SER A 361 -5.98 0.76 25.70
CA SER A 361 -5.67 2.19 25.58
C SER A 361 -4.23 2.37 25.15
N LEU A 362 -4.04 3.09 24.06
CA LEU A 362 -2.72 3.38 23.52
C LEU A 362 -2.22 4.75 24.02
N PRO A 363 -0.95 4.88 24.41
CA PRO A 363 -0.39 6.17 24.81
C PRO A 363 -0.29 7.11 23.61
N VAL A 364 -0.86 8.31 23.73
CA VAL A 364 -0.75 9.37 22.72
C VAL A 364 0.62 10.04 22.84
N THR A 365 1.57 9.60 22.01
CA THR A 365 2.98 10.04 22.08
C THR A 365 3.30 11.28 21.22
N GLY A 366 2.33 11.86 20.51
CA GLY A 366 2.52 12.99 19.60
C GLY A 366 1.30 13.91 19.53
N ARG A 367 1.49 15.12 19.00
CA ARG A 367 0.41 16.10 18.69
C ARG A 367 0.16 16.25 17.18
N ASP A 368 0.70 15.32 16.41
CA ASP A 368 0.53 15.20 14.97
C ASP A 368 -0.70 14.36 14.62
N GLU A 369 -0.90 14.09 13.34
CA GLU A 369 -2.02 13.29 12.81
C GLU A 369 -2.01 11.86 13.38
N LEU A 370 -0.83 11.30 13.70
CA LEU A 370 -0.72 9.99 14.34
C LEU A 370 -1.18 10.04 15.81
N GLY A 371 -0.86 11.12 16.51
CA GLY A 371 -1.39 11.41 17.85
C GLY A 371 -2.91 11.55 17.86
N GLU A 372 -3.47 12.34 16.94
CA GLU A 372 -4.92 12.53 16.78
C GLU A 372 -5.64 11.23 16.43
N LEU A 373 -5.07 10.43 15.51
CA LEU A 373 -5.60 9.11 15.15
C LEU A 373 -5.58 8.16 16.36
N THR A 374 -4.52 8.19 17.18
CA THR A 374 -4.44 7.40 18.41
C THR A 374 -5.49 7.83 19.43
N GLY A 375 -5.72 9.13 19.59
CA GLY A 375 -6.78 9.67 20.44
C GLY A 375 -8.18 9.24 19.97
N SER A 376 -8.44 9.36 18.68
CA SER A 376 -9.71 8.93 18.05
C SER A 376 -9.94 7.43 18.20
N PHE A 377 -8.89 6.61 18.03
CA PHE A 377 -8.94 5.17 18.26
C PHE A 377 -9.30 4.83 19.71
N ASN A 378 -8.68 5.49 20.69
CA ASN A 378 -8.99 5.27 22.10
C ASN A 378 -10.44 5.66 22.44
N ALA A 379 -10.94 6.78 21.90
CA ALA A 379 -12.32 7.22 22.09
C ALA A 379 -13.32 6.21 21.52
N MET A 380 -13.05 5.68 20.32
CA MET A 380 -13.84 4.61 19.72
C MET A 380 -13.81 3.33 20.56
N SER A 381 -12.64 2.88 21.03
CA SER A 381 -12.52 1.68 21.87
C SER A 381 -13.34 1.79 23.16
N ALA A 382 -13.28 2.95 23.82
CA ALA A 382 -14.06 3.23 25.01
C ALA A 382 -15.57 3.24 24.75
N MET A 383 -16.01 3.85 23.64
CA MET A 383 -17.41 3.88 23.24
C MET A 383 -17.94 2.48 22.91
N VAL A 384 -17.17 1.67 22.20
CA VAL A 384 -17.54 0.29 21.90
C VAL A 384 -17.68 -0.52 23.18
N LEU A 385 -16.71 -0.43 24.10
CA LEU A 385 -16.76 -1.10 25.39
C LEU A 385 -18.03 -0.75 26.18
N ASP A 386 -18.32 0.55 26.34
CA ASP A 386 -19.52 1.04 27.02
C ASP A 386 -20.81 0.58 26.35
N HIS A 387 -20.85 0.55 25.02
CA HIS A 387 -22.02 0.09 24.30
C HIS A 387 -22.26 -1.41 24.49
N THR A 388 -21.20 -2.23 24.44
CA THR A 388 -21.31 -3.67 24.69
C THR A 388 -21.77 -3.99 26.10
N THR A 389 -21.24 -3.32 27.14
CA THR A 389 -21.64 -3.58 28.52
C THR A 389 -23.10 -3.19 28.78
N ASN A 390 -23.55 -2.06 28.24
CA ASN A 390 -24.94 -1.63 28.33
C ASN A 390 -25.90 -2.55 27.56
N LEU A 391 -25.51 -3.01 26.37
CA LEU A 391 -26.30 -3.97 25.57
C LEU A 391 -26.47 -5.31 26.30
N GLU A 392 -25.40 -5.85 26.88
CA GLU A 392 -25.47 -7.11 27.65
C GLU A 392 -26.41 -6.99 28.86
N ALA A 393 -26.36 -5.87 29.58
CA ALA A 393 -27.29 -5.61 30.68
C ALA A 393 -28.75 -5.57 30.19
N ARG A 394 -29.01 -4.91 29.06
CA ARG A 394 -30.35 -4.79 28.45
C ARG A 394 -30.89 -6.13 27.95
N VAL A 395 -30.04 -6.93 27.31
CA VAL A 395 -30.39 -8.27 26.83
C VAL A 395 -30.78 -9.16 28.01
N ARG A 396 -30.03 -9.09 29.12
CA ARG A 396 -30.34 -9.86 30.33
C ARG A 396 -31.69 -9.46 30.92
N GLU A 397 -31.94 -8.16 31.09
CA GLU A 397 -33.21 -7.63 31.57
C GLU A 397 -34.40 -8.11 30.72
N ARG A 398 -34.29 -7.99 29.39
CA ARG A 398 -35.36 -8.42 28.46
C ARG A 398 -35.57 -9.92 28.43
N THR A 399 -34.49 -10.70 28.61
CA THR A 399 -34.59 -12.17 28.67
C THR A 399 -35.34 -12.61 29.93
N ASP A 400 -35.09 -11.95 31.05
CA ASP A 400 -35.78 -12.22 32.32
C ASP A 400 -37.26 -11.83 32.26
N GLU A 401 -37.59 -10.65 31.69
CA GLU A 401 -38.97 -10.21 31.46
C GLU A 401 -39.74 -11.19 30.56
N LEU A 402 -39.13 -11.60 29.44
CA LEU A 402 -39.75 -12.54 28.50
C LEU A 402 -40.00 -13.90 29.15
N SER A 403 -39.03 -14.39 29.92
CA SER A 403 -39.16 -15.66 30.65
C SER A 403 -40.29 -15.61 31.68
N ALA A 404 -40.46 -14.49 32.38
CA ALA A 404 -41.56 -14.31 33.32
C ALA A 404 -42.93 -14.27 32.61
N ALA A 405 -43.03 -13.56 31.49
CA ALA A 405 -44.26 -13.49 30.69
C ALA A 405 -44.66 -14.86 30.13
N ASN A 406 -43.70 -15.65 29.62
CA ASN A 406 -43.97 -17.00 29.12
C ASN A 406 -44.53 -17.93 30.20
N ARG A 407 -43.96 -17.89 31.42
CA ARG A 407 -44.47 -18.69 32.54
C ARG A 407 -45.92 -18.33 32.90
N LEU A 408 -46.23 -17.02 32.95
CA LEU A 408 -47.60 -16.57 33.21
C LEU A 408 -48.58 -17.04 32.13
N LEU A 409 -48.16 -17.03 30.87
CA LEU A 409 -48.98 -17.50 29.75
C LEU A 409 -49.25 -19.01 29.85
N GLU A 410 -48.22 -19.81 30.09
CA GLU A 410 -48.33 -21.27 30.25
C GLU A 410 -49.26 -21.64 31.41
N ASP A 411 -49.15 -20.94 32.55
CA ASP A 411 -50.02 -21.15 33.70
C ASP A 411 -51.48 -20.76 33.41
N SER A 412 -51.70 -19.66 32.68
CA SER A 412 -53.05 -19.26 32.28
C SER A 412 -53.69 -20.26 31.32
N GLN A 413 -52.93 -20.76 30.33
CA GLN A 413 -53.42 -21.77 29.39
C GLN A 413 -53.81 -23.06 30.11
N ARG A 414 -52.98 -23.50 31.07
CA ARG A 414 -53.25 -24.69 31.88
C ARG A 414 -54.58 -24.57 32.63
N ARG A 415 -54.80 -23.45 33.33
CA ARG A 415 -56.03 -23.20 34.09
C ARG A 415 -57.28 -23.16 33.21
N ILE A 416 -57.18 -22.61 32.00
CA ILE A 416 -58.30 -22.59 31.04
C ILE A 416 -58.64 -24.03 30.60
N MET A 417 -57.64 -24.84 30.26
CA MET A 417 -57.85 -26.23 29.85
C MET A 417 -58.43 -27.10 30.97
N GLU A 418 -57.97 -26.91 32.22
CA GLU A 418 -58.55 -27.56 33.40
C GLU A 418 -60.03 -27.20 33.57
N SER A 419 -60.38 -25.92 33.37
CA SER A 419 -61.76 -25.43 33.46
C SER A 419 -62.67 -26.03 32.36
N ILE A 420 -62.17 -26.13 31.13
CA ILE A 420 -62.90 -26.76 30.02
C ILE A 420 -63.11 -28.27 30.27
N THR A 421 -62.07 -28.94 30.79
CA THR A 421 -62.16 -30.38 31.14
C THR A 421 -63.22 -30.61 32.22
N TYR A 422 -63.27 -29.73 33.22
CA TYR A 422 -64.29 -29.78 34.26
C TYR A 422 -65.70 -29.51 33.70
N ALA A 423 -65.86 -28.53 32.82
CA ALA A 423 -67.14 -28.27 32.15
C ALA A 423 -67.63 -29.48 31.33
N ARG A 424 -66.73 -30.18 30.63
CA ARG A 424 -67.05 -31.44 29.93
C ARG A 424 -67.60 -32.50 30.87
N MET A 425 -66.97 -32.68 32.04
CA MET A 425 -67.47 -33.64 33.04
C MET A 425 -68.90 -33.33 33.47
N ILE A 426 -69.22 -32.05 33.72
CA ILE A 426 -70.58 -31.60 34.06
C ILE A 426 -71.55 -31.86 32.91
N GLN A 427 -71.18 -31.54 31.67
CA GLN A 427 -72.07 -31.77 30.53
C GLN A 427 -72.33 -33.26 30.30
N THR A 428 -71.32 -34.11 30.43
CA THR A 428 -71.51 -35.56 30.27
C THR A 428 -72.33 -36.19 31.38
N SER A 429 -72.36 -35.61 32.59
CA SER A 429 -73.10 -36.18 33.73
C SER A 429 -74.61 -35.96 33.65
N ILE A 430 -75.08 -35.06 32.78
CA ILE A 430 -76.52 -34.85 32.56
C ILE A 430 -77.12 -35.75 31.48
N LEU A 431 -76.27 -36.40 30.68
CA LEU A 431 -76.72 -37.26 29.60
C LEU A 431 -77.29 -38.56 30.19
N PRO A 432 -78.31 -39.17 29.57
CA PRO A 432 -78.84 -40.46 30.00
C PRO A 432 -77.76 -41.53 30.16
N ASP A 433 -77.80 -42.24 31.28
CA ASP A 433 -76.91 -43.36 31.53
C ASP A 433 -77.24 -44.57 30.62
N ARG A 434 -76.24 -45.44 30.48
CA ARG A 434 -76.32 -46.62 29.62
C ARG A 434 -77.43 -47.59 30.05
N GLU A 435 -77.65 -47.74 31.35
CA GLU A 435 -78.65 -48.67 31.90
C GLU A 435 -80.08 -48.23 31.54
N SER A 436 -80.36 -46.93 31.60
CA SER A 436 -81.64 -46.34 31.23
C SER A 436 -81.89 -46.45 29.73
N LEU A 437 -80.86 -46.22 28.90
CA LEU A 437 -80.94 -46.39 27.45
C LEU A 437 -81.22 -47.85 27.06
N GLU A 438 -80.50 -48.82 27.63
CA GLU A 438 -80.69 -50.24 27.36
C GLU A 438 -82.11 -50.70 27.76
N ARG A 439 -82.59 -50.27 28.93
CA ARG A 439 -83.94 -50.60 29.43
C ARG A 439 -85.07 -50.02 28.59
N CYS A 440 -84.96 -48.77 28.14
CA CYS A 440 -86.02 -48.10 27.38
C CYS A 440 -85.95 -48.41 25.87
N LEU A 441 -84.75 -48.42 25.29
CA LEU A 441 -84.54 -48.48 23.84
C LEU A 441 -84.29 -49.89 23.30
N GLY A 442 -83.85 -50.85 24.13
CA GLY A 442 -83.57 -52.21 23.67
C GLY A 442 -82.41 -52.25 22.67
N ASP A 443 -82.65 -52.71 21.44
CA ASP A 443 -81.66 -52.61 20.35
C ASP A 443 -81.58 -51.16 19.87
N HIS A 444 -80.46 -50.49 20.16
CA HIS A 444 -80.29 -49.05 19.94
C HIS A 444 -78.82 -48.65 19.78
N PHE A 445 -78.59 -47.40 19.38
CA PHE A 445 -77.30 -46.73 19.45
C PHE A 445 -77.47 -45.21 19.67
N ILE A 446 -76.45 -44.58 20.24
CA ILE A 446 -76.31 -43.12 20.30
C ILE A 446 -74.92 -42.77 19.78
N LEU A 447 -74.88 -42.07 18.64
CA LEU A 447 -73.68 -41.46 18.10
C LEU A 447 -73.66 -40.01 18.60
N TYR A 448 -72.77 -39.69 19.53
CA TYR A 448 -72.60 -38.34 20.09
C TYR A 448 -71.14 -37.88 19.96
N ARG A 449 -70.89 -36.95 19.05
CA ARG A 449 -69.55 -36.42 18.73
C ARG A 449 -69.60 -34.89 18.78
N PRO A 450 -69.31 -34.26 19.92
CA PRO A 450 -69.21 -32.80 19.99
C PRO A 450 -67.96 -32.31 19.26
N LYS A 451 -68.03 -31.12 18.65
CA LYS A 451 -66.96 -30.45 17.91
C LYS A 451 -65.85 -29.96 18.83
N GLU A 452 -66.24 -29.44 19.99
CA GLU A 452 -65.35 -29.01 21.08
C GLU A 452 -65.50 -29.97 22.28
N PRO A 453 -64.67 -29.86 23.33
CA PRO A 453 -64.83 -30.71 24.53
C PRO A 453 -66.22 -30.62 25.17
N VAL A 454 -66.93 -29.53 24.93
CA VAL A 454 -68.34 -29.31 25.27
C VAL A 454 -69.09 -28.77 24.05
N GLY A 455 -70.36 -29.14 23.89
CA GLY A 455 -71.18 -28.81 22.70
C GLY A 455 -72.54 -28.19 23.03
N GLY A 456 -73.34 -27.81 22.02
CA GLY A 456 -74.75 -27.42 22.15
C GLY A 456 -75.72 -28.59 22.02
N ASP A 457 -75.30 -29.65 21.34
CA ASP A 457 -76.06 -30.88 21.16
C ASP A 457 -76.20 -31.69 22.46
N PHE A 458 -77.34 -32.34 22.64
CA PHE A 458 -77.51 -33.42 23.60
C PHE A 458 -78.72 -34.31 23.28
N TYR A 459 -78.78 -35.47 23.94
CA TYR A 459 -79.93 -36.36 23.89
C TYR A 459 -80.56 -36.49 25.27
N TYR A 460 -81.88 -36.63 25.29
CA TYR A 460 -82.72 -36.66 26.48
C TYR A 460 -83.49 -37.97 26.54
N LEU A 461 -83.53 -38.60 27.71
CA LEU A 461 -84.33 -39.80 27.96
C LEU A 461 -85.02 -39.69 29.32
N ARG A 462 -86.32 -39.93 29.37
CA ARG A 462 -87.08 -39.99 30.62
C ARG A 462 -88.10 -41.11 30.59
N GLU A 463 -88.02 -42.00 31.57
CA GLU A 463 -88.91 -43.16 31.70
C GLU A 463 -90.10 -42.85 32.62
N PHE A 464 -91.29 -43.28 32.20
CA PHE A 464 -92.53 -43.27 32.95
C PHE A 464 -93.12 -44.69 33.00
N PRO A 465 -94.12 -44.98 33.86
CA PRO A 465 -94.66 -46.33 34.00
C PRO A 465 -95.19 -46.98 32.70
N ASP A 466 -95.77 -46.19 31.79
CA ASP A 466 -96.44 -46.68 30.58
C ASP A 466 -95.72 -46.31 29.27
N HIS A 467 -94.80 -45.34 29.32
CA HIS A 467 -94.09 -44.80 28.15
C HIS A 467 -92.72 -44.23 28.54
N PHE A 468 -91.91 -43.90 27.55
CA PHE A 468 -90.72 -43.07 27.75
C PHE A 468 -90.67 -41.94 26.73
N LEU A 469 -89.97 -40.87 27.09
CA LEU A 469 -89.64 -39.75 26.21
C LEU A 469 -88.19 -39.91 25.75
N LEU A 470 -87.96 -39.80 24.45
CA LEU A 470 -86.63 -39.72 23.83
C LEU A 470 -86.57 -38.43 23.01
N ALA A 471 -85.51 -37.63 23.20
CA ALA A 471 -85.27 -36.47 22.35
C ALA A 471 -83.81 -36.37 21.91
N VAL A 472 -83.62 -35.79 20.73
CA VAL A 472 -82.35 -35.26 20.25
C VAL A 472 -82.53 -33.75 20.10
N ILE A 473 -81.60 -32.99 20.66
CA ILE A 473 -81.70 -31.55 20.81
C ILE A 473 -80.40 -30.91 20.34
N ASP A 474 -80.52 -29.95 19.45
CA ASP A 474 -79.44 -29.07 19.00
C ASP A 474 -79.72 -27.66 19.53
N CYS A 475 -78.84 -27.17 20.41
CA CYS A 475 -78.95 -25.82 20.95
C CYS A 475 -78.05 -24.85 20.19
N THR A 476 -78.48 -23.59 20.07
CA THR A 476 -77.69 -22.57 19.37
C THR A 476 -76.26 -22.44 19.92
N GLY A 477 -75.29 -22.65 19.03
CA GLY A 477 -73.86 -22.45 19.29
C GLY A 477 -73.15 -23.70 19.78
N HIS A 478 -71.83 -23.76 19.55
CA HIS A 478 -70.95 -24.84 20.00
C HIS A 478 -70.01 -24.37 21.11
N GLY A 479 -69.23 -25.28 21.70
CA GLY A 479 -68.28 -24.93 22.74
C GLY A 479 -68.95 -24.52 24.05
N ILE A 480 -68.29 -23.66 24.83
CA ILE A 480 -68.76 -23.26 26.16
C ILE A 480 -70.16 -22.61 26.14
N PRO A 481 -70.48 -21.67 25.23
CA PRO A 481 -71.83 -21.08 25.16
C PRO A 481 -72.92 -22.11 24.85
N GLY A 482 -72.66 -23.03 23.92
CA GLY A 482 -73.56 -24.14 23.60
C GLY A 482 -73.82 -25.02 24.82
N ALA A 483 -72.78 -25.33 25.58
CA ALA A 483 -72.88 -26.15 26.79
C ALA A 483 -73.78 -25.52 27.87
N PHE A 484 -73.72 -24.20 28.04
CA PHE A 484 -74.62 -23.49 28.94
C PHE A 484 -76.08 -23.54 28.46
N MET A 485 -76.30 -23.49 27.15
CA MET A 485 -77.64 -23.70 26.56
C MET A 485 -78.13 -25.12 26.83
N THR A 486 -77.31 -26.15 26.57
CA THR A 486 -77.63 -27.55 26.91
C THR A 486 -78.04 -27.71 28.37
N MET A 487 -77.28 -27.14 29.33
CA MET A 487 -77.61 -27.19 30.76
C MET A 487 -78.96 -26.55 31.06
N THR A 488 -79.20 -25.37 30.49
CA THR A 488 -80.42 -24.58 30.73
C THR A 488 -81.63 -25.29 30.14
N VAL A 489 -81.53 -25.74 28.89
CA VAL A 489 -82.59 -26.48 28.22
C VAL A 489 -82.89 -27.78 28.95
N ASN A 490 -81.88 -28.55 29.36
CA ASN A 490 -82.11 -29.78 30.11
C ASN A 490 -82.83 -29.53 31.44
N ALA A 491 -82.46 -28.49 32.18
CA ALA A 491 -83.14 -28.12 33.43
C ALA A 491 -84.60 -27.70 33.19
N VAL A 492 -84.84 -26.88 32.16
CA VAL A 492 -86.20 -26.43 31.79
C VAL A 492 -87.04 -27.59 31.27
N LEU A 493 -86.48 -28.46 30.43
CA LEU A 493 -87.17 -29.63 29.88
C LEU A 493 -87.57 -30.59 30.99
N ASN A 494 -86.67 -30.90 31.93
CA ASN A 494 -87.02 -31.70 33.11
C ASN A 494 -88.15 -31.05 33.92
N HIS A 495 -88.12 -29.73 34.13
CA HIS A 495 -89.20 -29.04 34.82
C HIS A 495 -90.54 -29.12 34.08
N VAL A 496 -90.56 -28.90 32.76
CA VAL A 496 -91.77 -29.00 31.93
C VAL A 496 -92.34 -30.42 31.99
N VAL A 497 -91.47 -31.43 31.86
CA VAL A 497 -91.85 -32.84 31.86
C VAL A 497 -92.35 -33.30 33.23
N ASP A 498 -91.72 -32.89 34.32
CA ASP A 498 -92.10 -33.33 35.67
C ASP A 498 -93.32 -32.56 36.23
N VAL A 499 -93.51 -31.28 35.84
CA VAL A 499 -94.51 -30.40 36.48
C VAL A 499 -95.68 -30.05 35.56
N CYS A 500 -95.46 -29.89 34.25
CA CYS A 500 -96.48 -29.36 33.34
C CYS A 500 -97.21 -30.46 32.57
N CYS A 501 -96.46 -31.32 31.87
CA CYS A 501 -97.00 -32.40 31.05
C CYS A 501 -95.90 -33.39 30.64
N ASN A 502 -96.22 -34.68 30.64
CA ASN A 502 -95.35 -35.75 30.14
C ASN A 502 -96.06 -36.69 29.15
N ASP A 503 -97.31 -36.38 28.79
CA ASP A 503 -98.26 -37.22 28.08
C ASP A 503 -98.50 -36.80 26.61
N ASP A 504 -97.99 -35.63 26.21
CA ASP A 504 -98.17 -35.07 24.87
C ASP A 504 -96.91 -34.32 24.40
N PRO A 505 -96.15 -34.84 23.41
CA PRO A 505 -94.95 -34.20 22.87
C PRO A 505 -95.17 -32.76 22.37
N SER A 506 -96.25 -32.50 21.64
CA SER A 506 -96.56 -31.16 21.13
C SER A 506 -96.80 -30.14 22.25
N ARG A 507 -97.44 -30.58 23.35
CA ARG A 507 -97.67 -29.75 24.53
C ARG A 507 -96.36 -29.49 25.29
N ILE A 508 -95.50 -30.50 25.39
CA ILE A 508 -94.15 -30.36 25.97
C ILE A 508 -93.36 -29.31 25.19
N LEU A 509 -93.35 -29.37 23.85
CA LEU A 509 -92.65 -28.38 23.02
C LEU A 509 -93.25 -26.96 23.16
N ALA A 510 -94.57 -26.83 23.26
CA ALA A 510 -95.24 -25.55 23.47
C ALA A 510 -94.86 -24.92 24.82
N GLU A 511 -94.87 -25.71 25.90
CA GLU A 511 -94.47 -25.24 27.23
C GLU A 511 -92.97 -24.98 27.31
N LEU A 512 -92.13 -25.82 26.71
CA LEU A 512 -90.68 -25.60 26.62
C LEU A 512 -90.39 -24.28 25.91
N ASN A 513 -91.04 -24.01 24.77
CA ASN A 513 -90.92 -22.74 24.06
C ASN A 513 -91.36 -21.54 24.91
N ARG A 514 -92.51 -21.65 25.60
CA ARG A 514 -93.01 -20.59 26.47
C ARG A 514 -92.07 -20.29 27.63
N VAL A 515 -91.58 -21.33 28.32
CA VAL A 515 -90.68 -21.18 29.46
C VAL A 515 -89.32 -20.66 29.01
N LEU A 516 -88.72 -21.21 27.95
CA LEU A 516 -87.43 -20.73 27.45
C LEU A 516 -87.49 -19.28 26.98
N ARG A 517 -88.57 -18.87 26.28
CA ARG A 517 -88.81 -17.47 25.89
C ARG A 517 -88.88 -16.50 27.05
N ASN A 518 -89.37 -16.96 28.21
CA ASN A 518 -89.48 -16.15 29.42
C ASN A 518 -88.21 -16.22 30.28
N THR A 519 -87.47 -17.33 30.25
CA THR A 519 -86.26 -17.53 31.05
C THR A 519 -85.03 -16.90 30.37
N LEU A 520 -84.90 -17.07 29.06
CA LEU A 520 -83.80 -16.52 28.27
C LEU A 520 -84.11 -15.07 27.87
N HIS A 521 -84.01 -14.14 28.83
CA HIS A 521 -84.06 -12.70 28.56
C HIS A 521 -82.76 -12.15 27.97
N LEU A 522 -82.20 -12.85 26.97
CA LEU A 522 -80.99 -12.41 26.27
C LEU A 522 -81.36 -11.26 25.33
N ARG A 523 -81.10 -10.01 25.75
CA ARG A 523 -81.42 -8.81 24.96
C ARG A 523 -80.65 -8.76 23.63
N ASP A 524 -79.42 -9.29 23.63
CA ASP A 524 -78.45 -9.14 22.53
C ASP A 524 -78.07 -10.48 21.85
N VAL A 525 -78.56 -11.62 22.34
CA VAL A 525 -78.24 -12.95 21.78
C VAL A 525 -79.54 -13.68 21.45
N ASP A 526 -79.74 -14.01 20.18
CA ASP A 526 -80.85 -14.86 19.74
C ASP A 526 -80.44 -16.33 19.94
N ALA A 527 -80.96 -16.97 20.99
CA ALA A 527 -80.64 -18.33 21.36
C ALA A 527 -81.92 -19.16 21.51
N GLY A 528 -81.86 -20.40 21.04
CA GLY A 528 -82.95 -21.35 21.10
C GLY A 528 -82.42 -22.76 20.86
N LEU A 529 -83.31 -23.61 20.34
CA LEU A 529 -82.97 -24.98 20.01
C LEU A 529 -83.88 -25.55 18.92
N ASP A 530 -83.34 -26.57 18.27
CA ASP A 530 -84.04 -27.48 17.40
C ASP A 530 -84.15 -28.82 18.15
N ILE A 531 -85.31 -29.47 18.10
CA ILE A 531 -85.59 -30.67 18.90
C ILE A 531 -86.47 -31.64 18.11
N ALA A 532 -86.13 -32.92 18.19
CA ALA A 532 -87.00 -34.02 17.82
C ALA A 532 -87.39 -34.77 19.09
N LEU A 533 -88.67 -34.79 19.45
CA LEU A 533 -89.19 -35.42 20.67
C LEU A 533 -90.16 -36.54 20.34
N CYS A 534 -89.85 -37.74 20.84
CA CYS A 534 -90.67 -38.94 20.70
C CYS A 534 -91.19 -39.39 22.06
N MET A 535 -92.49 -39.64 22.14
CA MET A 535 -93.11 -40.42 23.22
C MET A 535 -93.39 -41.83 22.72
N VAL A 536 -92.83 -42.83 23.39
CA VAL A 536 -92.86 -44.23 22.93
C VAL A 536 -93.60 -45.10 23.94
N GLU A 537 -94.71 -45.68 23.51
CA GLU A 537 -95.53 -46.62 24.27
C GLU A 537 -95.34 -48.03 23.71
N ARG A 538 -94.25 -48.71 24.11
CA ARG A 538 -93.87 -50.01 23.54
C ARG A 538 -94.96 -51.07 23.64
N ARG A 539 -95.63 -51.16 24.79
CA ARG A 539 -96.72 -52.14 25.00
C ARG A 539 -97.91 -51.90 24.07
N ALA A 540 -98.17 -50.65 23.70
CA ALA A 540 -99.27 -50.27 22.84
C ALA A 540 -98.91 -50.25 21.34
N GLY A 541 -97.64 -50.46 20.98
CA GLY A 541 -97.21 -50.37 19.59
C GLY A 541 -97.27 -48.96 19.01
N ARG A 542 -97.20 -47.93 19.86
CA ARG A 542 -97.48 -46.54 19.48
C ARG A 542 -96.29 -45.62 19.75
N LEU A 543 -95.96 -44.79 18.76
CA LEU A 543 -94.97 -43.73 18.86
C LEU A 543 -95.62 -42.40 18.47
N THR A 544 -95.55 -41.41 19.35
CA THR A 544 -96.01 -40.05 19.06
C THR A 544 -94.80 -39.13 18.93
N PHE A 545 -94.66 -38.49 17.78
CA PHE A 545 -93.54 -37.60 17.47
C PHE A 545 -94.00 -36.15 17.35
N ALA A 546 -93.25 -35.23 17.95
CA ALA A 546 -93.33 -33.81 17.64
C ALA A 546 -91.90 -33.27 17.46
N GLY A 547 -91.70 -32.48 16.41
CA GLY A 547 -90.39 -31.89 16.11
C GLY A 547 -90.50 -30.38 15.92
N ALA A 548 -89.42 -29.68 16.26
CA ALA A 548 -89.20 -28.28 15.99
C ALA A 548 -87.83 -28.15 15.31
N GLY A 549 -87.80 -27.95 14.00
CA GLY A 549 -86.55 -27.90 13.22
C GLY A 549 -85.93 -29.26 12.87
N LEU A 550 -86.10 -30.30 13.70
CA LEU A 550 -85.57 -31.65 13.45
C LEU A 550 -86.65 -32.65 13.02
N PRO A 551 -86.36 -33.54 12.03
CA PRO A 551 -87.27 -34.61 11.61
C PRO A 551 -87.03 -35.92 12.38
N LEU A 552 -88.01 -36.82 12.31
CA LEU A 552 -87.86 -38.25 12.64
C LEU A 552 -87.73 -39.05 11.35
N VAL A 553 -86.77 -39.97 11.28
CA VAL A 553 -86.64 -40.93 10.17
C VAL A 553 -87.12 -42.29 10.63
N LEU A 554 -88.09 -42.87 9.93
CA LEU A 554 -88.62 -44.21 10.15
C LEU A 554 -88.20 -45.12 8.99
N VAL A 555 -87.64 -46.29 9.29
CA VAL A 555 -87.27 -47.29 8.31
C VAL A 555 -88.11 -48.55 8.56
N SER A 556 -88.93 -48.90 7.58
CA SER A 556 -89.83 -50.07 7.64
C SER A 556 -89.70 -50.89 6.36
N GLY A 557 -89.38 -52.18 6.49
CA GLY A 557 -89.23 -53.07 5.33
C GLY A 557 -88.18 -52.64 4.28
N GLY A 558 -87.20 -51.81 4.67
CA GLY A 558 -86.20 -51.23 3.77
C GLY A 558 -86.61 -49.91 3.11
N GLU A 559 -87.85 -49.43 3.30
CA GLU A 559 -88.29 -48.10 2.87
C GLU A 559 -88.01 -47.06 3.95
N VAL A 560 -87.44 -45.92 3.55
CA VAL A 560 -87.10 -44.81 4.45
C VAL A 560 -88.14 -43.71 4.33
N ARG A 561 -88.83 -43.41 5.43
CA ARG A 561 -89.82 -42.34 5.52
C ARG A 561 -89.37 -41.27 6.51
N GLU A 562 -89.30 -40.03 6.03
CA GLU A 562 -89.09 -38.86 6.89
C GLU A 562 -90.43 -38.29 7.38
N VAL A 563 -90.55 -38.10 8.69
CA VAL A 563 -91.65 -37.40 9.34
C VAL A 563 -91.12 -36.04 9.78
N ARG A 564 -91.50 -35.00 9.04
CA ARG A 564 -91.07 -33.63 9.31
C ARG A 564 -91.82 -33.05 10.49
N GLY A 565 -91.08 -32.45 11.42
CA GLY A 565 -91.65 -31.60 12.45
C GLY A 565 -92.04 -30.21 11.93
N ASP A 566 -92.46 -29.35 12.84
CA ASP A 566 -92.75 -27.96 12.56
C ASP A 566 -91.48 -27.17 12.20
N HIS A 567 -91.61 -26.23 11.26
CA HIS A 567 -90.53 -25.28 10.93
C HIS A 567 -90.26 -24.27 12.05
N GLN A 568 -91.23 -24.06 12.95
CA GLN A 568 -91.07 -23.18 14.09
C GLN A 568 -90.10 -23.80 15.08
N ARG A 569 -88.95 -23.16 15.31
CA ARG A 569 -87.96 -23.58 16.31
C ARG A 569 -88.34 -23.12 17.71
N VAL A 570 -87.72 -23.69 18.73
CA VAL A 570 -88.06 -23.46 20.15
C VAL A 570 -87.15 -22.39 20.77
N GLY A 571 -87.71 -21.47 21.57
CA GLY A 571 -86.94 -20.56 22.42
C GLY A 571 -86.39 -19.29 21.76
N TYR A 572 -86.15 -19.29 20.44
CA TYR A 572 -85.62 -18.15 19.69
C TYR A 572 -86.47 -16.87 19.82
N LYS A 573 -85.85 -15.70 19.62
CA LYS A 573 -86.50 -14.37 19.61
C LYS A 573 -87.56 -14.23 18.51
N GLY A 574 -87.41 -14.97 17.40
CA GLY A 574 -88.42 -15.08 16.35
C GLY A 574 -89.59 -16.01 16.69
N SER A 575 -89.47 -16.85 17.73
CA SER A 575 -90.48 -17.87 18.04
C SER A 575 -91.72 -17.29 18.68
N ARG A 576 -92.89 -17.63 18.11
CA ARG A 576 -94.19 -17.24 18.65
C ARG A 576 -94.43 -17.98 19.96
N ILE A 577 -94.72 -17.24 21.03
CA ILE A 577 -94.84 -17.82 22.38
C ILE A 577 -96.02 -18.80 22.49
N ASP A 578 -97.12 -18.51 21.81
CA ASP A 578 -98.35 -19.33 21.80
C ASP A 578 -98.42 -20.30 20.60
N TYR A 579 -97.27 -20.66 20.02
CA TYR A 579 -97.24 -21.60 18.89
C TYR A 579 -97.71 -23.00 19.33
N ARG A 580 -98.54 -23.64 18.49
CA ARG A 580 -99.02 -25.01 18.70
C ARG A 580 -98.27 -25.94 17.77
N TYR A 581 -97.46 -26.81 18.35
CA TYR A 581 -96.75 -27.86 17.62
C TYR A 581 -97.69 -28.99 17.21
N THR A 582 -97.27 -29.79 16.23
CA THR A 582 -98.06 -30.88 15.66
C THR A 582 -97.55 -32.23 16.14
N ASN A 583 -98.45 -33.06 16.67
CA ASN A 583 -98.17 -34.47 16.93
C ASN A 583 -98.39 -35.32 15.68
N HIS A 584 -97.44 -36.21 15.42
CA HIS A 584 -97.52 -37.27 14.43
C HIS A 584 -97.59 -38.61 15.17
N VAL A 585 -98.75 -39.26 15.13
CA VAL A 585 -98.94 -40.59 15.72
C VAL A 585 -98.58 -41.64 14.68
N LEU A 586 -97.62 -42.49 15.03
CA LEU A 586 -97.09 -43.57 14.22
C LEU A 586 -97.32 -44.90 14.95
N THR A 587 -97.50 -45.97 14.19
CA THR A 587 -97.62 -47.35 14.69
C THR A 587 -96.54 -48.22 14.03
N PRO A 588 -95.28 -48.11 14.48
CA PRO A 588 -94.19 -48.91 13.92
C PRO A 588 -94.46 -50.40 14.12
N ALA A 589 -94.15 -51.20 13.11
CA ALA A 589 -94.20 -52.66 13.22
C ALA A 589 -92.96 -53.18 13.98
N ALA A 590 -93.07 -54.37 14.56
CA ALA A 590 -91.92 -55.02 15.20
C ALA A 590 -90.77 -55.19 14.19
N GLY A 591 -89.60 -54.65 14.53
CA GLY A 591 -88.44 -54.63 13.64
C GLY A 591 -88.20 -53.33 12.88
N ASP A 592 -89.15 -52.39 12.89
CA ASP A 592 -88.95 -51.04 12.32
C ASP A 592 -87.93 -50.25 13.15
N SER A 593 -87.09 -49.46 12.48
CA SER A 593 -86.08 -48.62 13.13
C SER A 593 -86.42 -47.14 13.03
N CYS A 594 -86.22 -46.41 14.12
CA CYS A 594 -86.44 -44.98 14.25
C CYS A 594 -85.12 -44.26 14.50
N TYR A 595 -84.90 -43.11 13.84
CA TYR A 595 -83.68 -42.33 13.94
C TYR A 595 -83.98 -40.84 14.11
N LEU A 596 -83.26 -40.20 15.03
CA LEU A 596 -83.30 -38.78 15.31
C LEU A 596 -81.88 -38.23 15.15
N THR A 597 -81.69 -37.20 14.34
CA THR A 597 -80.38 -36.60 14.08
C THR A 597 -80.43 -35.08 14.22
N THR A 598 -79.34 -34.49 14.70
CA THR A 598 -79.08 -33.05 14.56
C THR A 598 -78.55 -32.74 13.16
N ASP A 599 -78.54 -31.45 12.80
CA ASP A 599 -78.08 -31.01 11.48
C ASP A 599 -76.56 -31.20 11.31
N GLY A 600 -75.78 -31.23 12.40
CA GLY A 600 -74.33 -31.40 12.32
C GLY A 600 -73.87 -32.65 11.58
N LEU A 601 -74.63 -33.77 11.64
CA LEU A 601 -74.34 -34.94 10.82
C LEU A 601 -74.54 -34.64 9.32
N LEU A 602 -75.64 -33.97 8.99
CA LEU A 602 -76.06 -33.68 7.61
C LEU A 602 -75.19 -32.58 6.99
N ASP A 603 -74.74 -31.63 7.80
CA ASP A 603 -73.93 -30.49 7.42
C ASP A 603 -72.43 -30.77 7.44
N GLU A 604 -72.03 -31.98 7.86
CA GLU A 604 -70.63 -32.36 7.97
C GLU A 604 -69.94 -32.26 6.59
N PRO A 605 -68.91 -31.41 6.46
CA PRO A 605 -68.30 -31.11 5.17
C PRO A 605 -67.44 -32.28 4.71
N GLY A 606 -67.56 -32.63 3.44
CA GLY A 606 -66.76 -33.71 2.88
C GLY A 606 -66.83 -33.83 1.36
N GLY A 607 -66.23 -34.91 0.87
CA GLY A 607 -65.98 -35.16 -0.54
C GLY A 607 -65.07 -34.10 -1.19
N VAL A 608 -64.88 -34.19 -2.50
CA VAL A 608 -63.95 -33.31 -3.25
C VAL A 608 -64.36 -31.82 -3.21
N LYS A 609 -65.64 -31.52 -2.99
CA LYS A 609 -66.20 -30.16 -3.04
C LYS A 609 -66.47 -29.55 -1.66
N GLY A 610 -66.31 -30.30 -0.57
CA GLY A 610 -66.61 -29.82 0.78
C GLY A 610 -68.10 -29.54 1.04
N TYR A 611 -69.01 -30.25 0.36
CA TYR A 611 -70.45 -30.15 0.62
C TYR A 611 -70.84 -30.96 1.86
N GLY A 612 -71.95 -30.61 2.50
CA GLY A 612 -72.52 -31.40 3.59
C GLY A 612 -72.79 -32.86 3.19
N PHE A 613 -72.71 -33.76 4.16
CA PHE A 613 -73.02 -35.18 4.00
C PHE A 613 -74.41 -35.40 3.40
N GLY A 614 -75.38 -34.60 3.84
CA GLY A 614 -76.72 -34.49 3.27
C GLY A 614 -77.67 -35.62 3.66
N SER A 615 -78.96 -35.31 3.64
CA SER A 615 -80.03 -36.24 4.03
C SER A 615 -80.10 -37.48 3.13
N GLU A 616 -79.86 -37.35 1.82
CA GLU A 616 -79.97 -38.48 0.89
C GLU A 616 -78.95 -39.58 1.19
N ARG A 617 -77.70 -39.23 1.53
CA ARG A 617 -76.67 -40.22 1.87
C ARG A 617 -77.01 -40.94 3.16
N LEU A 618 -77.44 -40.19 4.17
CA LEU A 618 -77.89 -40.77 5.43
C LEU A 618 -79.05 -41.76 5.18
N ARG A 619 -80.08 -41.36 4.42
CA ARG A 619 -81.21 -42.26 4.12
C ARG A 619 -80.77 -43.52 3.37
N MET A 620 -79.87 -43.42 2.40
CA MET A 620 -79.32 -44.59 1.70
C MET A 620 -78.62 -45.55 2.66
N ILE A 621 -77.74 -45.04 3.54
CA ILE A 621 -77.01 -45.86 4.49
C ILE A 621 -77.97 -46.55 5.48
N LEU A 622 -78.95 -45.81 6.00
CA LEU A 622 -79.95 -46.37 6.90
C LEU A 622 -80.81 -47.45 6.22
N ALA A 623 -81.14 -47.28 4.94
CA ALA A 623 -81.86 -48.28 4.15
C ALA A 623 -81.02 -49.55 3.93
N ASP A 624 -79.78 -49.39 3.45
CA ASP A 624 -78.89 -50.51 3.09
C ASP A 624 -78.54 -51.37 4.30
N HIS A 625 -78.45 -50.76 5.49
CA HIS A 625 -78.05 -51.42 6.73
C HIS A 625 -79.23 -51.70 7.67
N ALA A 626 -80.47 -51.48 7.24
CA ALA A 626 -81.67 -51.65 8.08
C ALA A 626 -81.78 -53.05 8.73
N HIS A 627 -81.25 -54.07 8.05
CA HIS A 627 -81.24 -55.47 8.48
C HIS A 627 -80.20 -55.80 9.57
N LEU A 628 -79.21 -54.93 9.81
CA LEU A 628 -78.17 -55.13 10.82
C LEU A 628 -78.65 -54.72 12.21
N ALA A 629 -78.04 -55.26 13.27
CA ALA A 629 -78.27 -54.77 14.65
C ALA A 629 -77.91 -53.28 14.78
N MET A 630 -78.59 -52.55 15.66
CA MET A 630 -78.43 -51.08 15.75
C MET A 630 -76.98 -50.64 16.01
N PRO A 631 -76.17 -51.30 16.86
CA PRO A 631 -74.74 -50.98 16.99
C PRO A 631 -73.95 -51.10 15.69
N ALA A 632 -74.22 -52.12 14.87
CA ALA A 632 -73.54 -52.30 13.58
C ALA A 632 -73.99 -51.26 12.54
N GLN A 633 -75.22 -50.76 12.65
CA GLN A 633 -75.66 -49.61 11.85
C GLN A 633 -74.94 -48.33 12.25
N ALA A 634 -74.71 -48.11 13.55
CA ALA A 634 -73.93 -46.98 14.04
C ALA A 634 -72.52 -46.99 13.44
N GLU A 635 -71.85 -48.14 13.49
CA GLU A 635 -70.52 -48.33 12.87
C GLU A 635 -70.53 -48.02 11.37
N ALA A 636 -71.57 -48.45 10.64
CA ALA A 636 -71.71 -48.16 9.21
C ALA A 636 -71.89 -46.66 8.94
N VAL A 637 -72.70 -45.96 9.74
CA VAL A 637 -72.89 -44.51 9.64
C VAL A 637 -71.60 -43.78 9.99
N GLU A 638 -70.93 -44.15 11.08
CA GLU A 638 -69.65 -43.56 11.49
C GLU A 638 -68.57 -43.72 10.42
N ALA A 639 -68.39 -44.93 9.89
CA ALA A 639 -67.41 -45.22 8.85
C ALA A 639 -67.70 -44.41 7.57
N ALA A 640 -68.97 -44.30 7.16
CA ALA A 640 -69.35 -43.52 6.00
C ALA A 640 -69.13 -42.01 6.22
N LEU A 641 -69.43 -41.51 7.42
CA LEU A 641 -69.25 -40.12 7.80
C LEU A 641 -67.75 -39.75 7.84
N ASP A 642 -66.91 -40.57 8.48
CA ASP A 642 -65.47 -40.36 8.55
C ASP A 642 -64.81 -40.46 7.16
N ALA A 643 -65.24 -41.41 6.32
CA ALA A 643 -64.77 -41.53 4.95
C ALA A 643 -65.19 -40.34 4.07
N TYR A 644 -66.40 -39.81 4.25
CA TYR A 644 -66.87 -38.64 3.52
C TYR A 644 -66.14 -37.38 3.95
N ARG A 645 -65.95 -37.18 5.26
CA ARG A 645 -65.25 -36.03 5.84
C ARG A 645 -63.78 -35.96 5.39
N GLY A 646 -63.07 -37.08 5.38
CA GLY A 646 -61.64 -37.11 5.06
C GLY A 646 -60.85 -36.15 5.97
N ASP A 647 -60.08 -35.23 5.37
CA ASP A 647 -59.23 -34.26 6.08
C ASP A 647 -59.98 -32.98 6.53
N HIS A 648 -61.28 -32.86 6.25
CA HIS A 648 -62.06 -31.72 6.71
C HIS A 648 -62.24 -31.72 8.23
N ARG A 649 -62.24 -30.53 8.85
CA ARG A 649 -62.57 -30.38 10.27
C ARG A 649 -64.07 -30.51 10.47
N GLN A 650 -64.46 -31.14 11.57
CA GLN A 650 -65.85 -31.21 12.00
C GLN A 650 -66.44 -29.80 12.14
N ARG A 651 -67.60 -29.59 11.51
CA ARG A 651 -68.19 -28.24 11.39
C ARG A 651 -69.04 -27.88 12.59
N ASP A 652 -69.80 -28.85 13.09
CA ASP A 652 -70.75 -28.68 14.20
C ASP A 652 -70.80 -29.91 15.11
N ASP A 653 -71.51 -29.81 16.23
CA ASP A 653 -71.77 -30.98 17.08
C ASP A 653 -72.66 -32.01 16.36
N ILE A 654 -72.39 -33.30 16.57
CA ILE A 654 -73.07 -34.39 15.85
C ILE A 654 -73.77 -35.30 16.84
N THR A 655 -75.10 -35.40 16.71
CA THR A 655 -75.90 -36.35 17.49
C THR A 655 -76.83 -37.14 16.59
N LEU A 656 -76.75 -38.47 16.65
CA LEU A 656 -77.69 -39.38 16.01
C LEU A 656 -78.09 -40.47 17.00
N ALA A 657 -79.38 -40.52 17.32
CA ALA A 657 -79.98 -41.57 18.14
C ALA A 657 -80.79 -42.50 17.26
N GLY A 658 -80.53 -43.81 17.35
CA GLY A 658 -81.29 -44.83 16.65
C GLY A 658 -81.82 -45.88 17.61
N PHE A 659 -83.07 -46.34 17.43
CA PHE A 659 -83.60 -47.50 18.16
C PHE A 659 -84.56 -48.33 17.30
N ARG A 660 -84.71 -49.60 17.64
CA ARG A 660 -85.65 -50.53 16.99
C ARG A 660 -86.89 -50.76 17.84
N PHE A 661 -88.06 -50.80 17.18
CA PHE A 661 -89.36 -50.98 17.82
C PHE A 661 -89.65 -52.45 18.17
#